data_AF-A0A534CML8-F1
#
_entry.id   AF-A0A534CML8-F1
#
_cell.length_a   1.000
_cell.length_b   1.000
_cell.length_c   1.000
_cell.angle_alpha   90.00
_cell.angle_beta   90.00
_cell.angle_gamma   90.00
#
_symmetry.space_group_name_H-M   'P 1'
#
loop_
_entity.id
_entity.type
_entity.pdbx_description
1 polymer ?
#
loop_
_entity_poly.entity_id
_entity_poly.type
_entity_poly.pdbx_seq_one_letter_code
_entity_poly.pdbx_strand_id
1 'polypeptide(L)'
;MHVTIKTPEEQEKMRTAGRLAAEVLDMIGEYVVPGVTTEELDRICHDYIVNVQQSVPANLNYRGFPKTICTSVNHVVCHGIPNDKRLKAGDIVNIDVTVIREGFHGDTSRMYFVGKPPAHAQRLTETCFEAMWRGIQTVRPGARLGDIGHAIQAFVEERNYSVVREYCGHGIGRVYHEDPQVLHYGEPGTGLELKPGMTFTVEPMVNAGKRHVRLLPDGWTVITKDHSLSAQWEHTVLVTDSGYEVLTLGANGQKQRSLLADARGSPGAYRELLRQAHEELKVRFLAEEPVESLVQARALLVDTVLRAVWSAQSVADTASWALVAVGGYGRGELHPCSDIDILLLVPQPPDAQGRGIVERLVTFLWDIGLEVGHSVRTVEECAQESAADVSVMTTLLEARLLAGNAALLAEMRLALGPDRVWPVKEFFEAKLREQSERHLKAHDTAYNLEPNVKTGPGGLRDIHTIAWVAKRHFGSDTLDGLATHGFLSAAELRRLKQAQAFLWKVRFGLHVLTGRREDRLLFDHQIRLAQTFGYEDASYTLAVEQFMQRYYRTVMDVSLLNELLLQLFREAILSESEPPRPLNARFQVRNGSLEAVSDEVFARTPSALLELFVLLQQNPEIKGVRASTMRAVARSLWLIDEEFRQNPRHHRLFLEILRSPVGVTHELRRMNTYGVLGRYIPAFGRIVGRMQYDLFHAYTVDAHTLFVVSNLRRFAIPRYDHELPEASRTMQQLPKAEVVYLAALFHDIAKGRGGDHSELGSVDAEAFCLEQGLSPYDARLVAWLVRNHLELSITAQKQDIGDPQVINAFARKVGDETHLDYLYVLTCADVRATNPKLWNSWKASLFHDFYHRVKRALRRGLESPIDQEHLVRETQDAARRLLVERGIAEADVERAWTGFSAAYFLQHSPEEVAWHARLLAERDPGSDEPLVALEARSLRGTTAVLIFTRARRNGFARTTAVLDQLGLNIVDARITPTGDGFSLDLYHLLEDDGAPITDDDRKVEIEQAIWLSLQRPEDTAFA
;
A
#
# COMPACT_ATOMS: atom_id res chain seq x y z
N MET A 1 49.85 11.89 -34.66
CA MET A 1 48.79 10.92 -34.33
C MET A 1 47.85 10.88 -35.50
N HIS A 2 47.70 9.72 -36.14
CA HIS A 2 46.85 9.53 -37.31
C HIS A 2 45.71 8.60 -36.90
N VAL A 3 44.55 9.17 -36.54
CA VAL A 3 43.35 8.39 -36.21
C VAL A 3 42.80 7.77 -37.49
N THR A 4 42.60 6.46 -37.50
CA THR A 4 42.07 5.73 -38.65
C THR A 4 40.56 5.92 -38.76
N ILE A 5 40.08 6.46 -39.88
CA ILE A 5 38.65 6.53 -40.19
C ILE A 5 38.25 5.25 -40.93
N LYS A 6 37.35 4.45 -40.34
CA LYS A 6 36.91 3.18 -40.93
C LYS A 6 35.97 3.43 -42.10
N THR A 7 36.23 2.75 -43.22
CA THR A 7 35.29 2.74 -44.35
C THR A 7 33.99 2.02 -43.98
N PRO A 8 32.87 2.20 -44.72
CA PRO A 8 31.63 1.49 -44.43
C PRO A 8 31.76 -0.04 -44.34
N GLU A 9 32.63 -0.64 -45.17
CA GLU A 9 32.92 -2.08 -45.11
C GLU A 9 33.67 -2.46 -43.82
N GLU A 10 34.65 -1.65 -43.41
CA GLU A 10 35.39 -1.88 -42.18
C GLU A 10 34.52 -1.66 -40.93
N GLN A 11 33.57 -0.74 -40.98
CA GLN A 11 32.57 -0.56 -39.92
C GLN A 11 31.71 -1.81 -39.73
N GLU A 12 31.36 -2.51 -40.81
CA GLU A 12 30.58 -3.76 -40.71
C GLU A 12 31.40 -4.89 -40.07
N LYS A 13 32.69 -4.96 -40.37
CA LYS A 13 33.61 -5.90 -39.71
C LYS A 13 33.76 -5.57 -38.23
N MET A 14 33.81 -4.27 -37.88
CA MET A 14 33.80 -3.81 -36.50
C MET A 14 32.50 -4.17 -35.77
N ARG A 15 31.32 -4.06 -36.41
CA ARG A 15 30.04 -4.54 -35.85
C ARG A 15 30.08 -6.04 -35.57
N THR A 16 30.60 -6.81 -36.52
CA THR A 16 30.71 -8.27 -36.36
C THR A 16 31.63 -8.64 -35.20
N ALA A 17 32.82 -8.05 -35.13
CA ALA A 17 33.78 -8.30 -34.05
C ALA A 17 33.22 -7.86 -32.68
N GLY A 18 32.60 -6.67 -32.61
CA GLY A 18 32.00 -6.15 -31.39
C GLY A 18 30.82 -7.00 -30.88
N ARG A 19 29.95 -7.48 -31.78
CA ARG A 19 28.87 -8.41 -31.42
C ARG A 19 29.42 -9.69 -30.82
N LEU A 20 30.43 -10.29 -31.44
CA LEU A 20 31.02 -11.53 -30.95
C LEU A 20 31.67 -11.35 -29.57
N ALA A 21 32.38 -10.24 -29.33
CA ALA A 21 32.91 -9.94 -28.00
C ALA A 21 31.81 -9.82 -26.94
N ALA A 22 30.70 -9.13 -27.25
CA ALA A 22 29.56 -9.00 -26.35
C ALA A 22 28.86 -10.34 -26.04
N GLU A 23 28.76 -11.24 -27.02
CA GLU A 23 28.20 -12.58 -26.85
C GLU A 23 29.00 -13.42 -25.85
N VAL A 24 30.33 -13.27 -25.80
CA VAL A 24 31.15 -13.95 -24.78
C VAL A 24 30.74 -13.48 -23.37
N LEU A 25 30.53 -12.18 -23.18
CA LEU A 25 30.11 -11.60 -21.90
C LEU A 25 28.67 -12.00 -21.52
N ASP A 26 27.77 -12.16 -22.48
CA ASP A 26 26.43 -12.66 -22.20
C ASP A 26 26.47 -14.14 -21.76
N MET A 27 27.24 -14.96 -22.48
CA MET A 27 27.39 -16.38 -22.19
C MET A 27 28.05 -16.64 -20.84
N ILE A 28 29.13 -15.94 -20.52
CA ILE A 28 29.92 -16.23 -19.31
C ILE A 28 29.16 -15.89 -18.02
N GLY A 29 28.14 -15.01 -18.09
CA GLY A 29 27.43 -14.51 -16.92
C GLY A 29 26.83 -15.59 -16.03
N GLU A 30 26.29 -16.67 -16.61
CA GLU A 30 25.71 -17.79 -15.86
C GLU A 30 26.74 -18.60 -15.06
N TYR A 31 28.02 -18.50 -15.43
CA TYR A 31 29.11 -19.23 -14.81
C TYR A 31 29.79 -18.45 -13.67
N VAL A 32 29.48 -17.16 -13.51
CA VAL A 32 30.05 -16.31 -12.45
C VAL A 32 29.33 -16.56 -11.12
N VAL A 33 29.64 -17.71 -10.50
CA VAL A 33 29.02 -18.17 -9.25
C VAL A 33 30.06 -18.45 -8.15
N PRO A 34 29.66 -18.42 -6.86
CA PRO A 34 30.57 -18.73 -5.77
C PRO A 34 31.24 -20.10 -5.95
N GLY A 35 32.55 -20.16 -5.73
CA GLY A 35 33.34 -21.38 -5.81
C GLY A 35 34.02 -21.62 -7.15
N VAL A 36 33.59 -20.98 -8.24
CA VAL A 36 34.25 -21.06 -9.56
C VAL A 36 35.55 -20.25 -9.54
N THR A 37 36.59 -20.76 -10.20
CA THR A 37 37.89 -20.07 -10.35
C THR A 37 37.90 -19.16 -11.57
N THR A 38 38.74 -18.12 -11.56
CA THR A 38 38.87 -17.27 -12.75
C THR A 38 39.52 -18.00 -13.92
N GLU A 39 40.37 -18.99 -13.66
CA GLU A 39 40.91 -19.91 -14.67
C GLU A 39 39.82 -20.75 -15.36
N GLU A 40 38.83 -21.25 -14.60
CA GLU A 40 37.69 -21.96 -15.18
C GLU A 40 36.87 -21.04 -16.10
N LEU A 41 36.65 -19.79 -15.71
CA LEU A 41 35.97 -18.80 -16.55
C LEU A 41 36.76 -18.51 -17.83
N ASP A 42 38.08 -18.38 -17.75
CA ASP A 42 38.96 -18.18 -18.90
C ASP A 42 38.86 -19.32 -19.91
N ARG A 43 38.89 -20.56 -19.43
CA ARG A 43 38.74 -21.75 -20.28
C ARG A 43 37.37 -21.77 -20.98
N ILE A 44 36.28 -21.44 -20.28
CA ILE A 44 34.93 -21.41 -20.86
C ILE A 44 34.86 -20.33 -21.97
N CYS A 45 35.39 -19.14 -21.71
CA CYS A 45 35.47 -18.07 -22.69
C CYS A 45 36.33 -18.47 -23.89
N HIS A 46 37.48 -19.09 -23.66
CA HIS A 46 38.37 -19.59 -24.71
C HIS A 46 37.67 -20.60 -25.61
N ASP A 47 37.05 -21.62 -25.02
CA ASP A 47 36.35 -22.66 -25.76
C ASP A 47 35.18 -22.07 -26.56
N TYR A 48 34.47 -21.08 -26.01
CA TYR A 48 33.40 -20.40 -26.72
C TYR A 48 33.91 -19.58 -27.91
N ILE A 49 34.97 -18.78 -27.73
CA ILE A 49 35.55 -17.95 -28.80
C ILE A 49 36.09 -18.85 -29.93
N VAL A 50 36.85 -19.87 -29.59
CA VAL A 50 37.54 -20.73 -30.57
C VAL A 50 36.60 -21.75 -31.20
N ASN A 51 35.86 -22.50 -30.38
CA ASN A 51 35.09 -23.67 -30.87
C ASN A 51 33.67 -23.29 -31.31
N VAL A 52 33.05 -22.27 -30.71
CA VAL A 52 31.67 -21.85 -31.05
C VAL A 52 31.68 -20.70 -32.05
N GLN A 53 32.34 -19.59 -31.71
CA GLN A 53 32.37 -18.39 -32.56
C GLN A 53 33.35 -18.51 -33.73
N GLN A 54 34.23 -19.53 -33.73
CA GLN A 54 35.28 -19.71 -34.74
C GLN A 54 36.13 -18.45 -34.91
N SER A 55 36.47 -17.80 -33.81
CA SER A 55 37.18 -16.53 -33.75
C SER A 55 38.46 -16.65 -32.94
N VAL A 56 39.30 -15.62 -32.93
CA VAL A 56 40.60 -15.66 -32.23
C VAL A 56 40.54 -14.79 -30.97
N PRO A 57 40.94 -15.30 -29.79
CA PRO A 57 41.03 -14.49 -28.58
C PRO A 57 42.21 -13.53 -28.68
N ALA A 58 41.96 -12.22 -28.67
CA ALA A 58 43.01 -11.24 -28.96
C ALA A 58 44.03 -11.07 -27.83
N ASN A 59 43.61 -11.28 -26.59
CA ASN A 59 44.45 -11.12 -25.40
C ASN A 59 45.56 -12.16 -25.32
N LEU A 60 45.31 -13.37 -25.84
CA LEU A 60 46.25 -14.47 -25.71
C LEU A 60 47.54 -14.16 -26.47
N ASN A 61 48.65 -14.12 -25.73
CA ASN A 61 49.99 -13.75 -26.21
C ASN A 61 50.14 -12.26 -26.63
N TYR A 62 49.15 -11.41 -26.37
CA TYR A 62 49.26 -9.97 -26.63
C TYR A 62 50.33 -9.36 -25.73
N ARG A 63 51.47 -8.97 -26.32
CA ARG A 63 52.68 -8.52 -25.59
C ARG A 63 53.10 -9.46 -24.45
N GLY A 64 52.79 -10.75 -24.58
CA GLY A 64 53.09 -11.77 -23.57
C GLY A 64 52.01 -11.99 -22.50
N PHE A 65 50.80 -11.45 -22.64
CA PHE A 65 49.68 -11.78 -21.74
C PHE A 65 49.29 -13.27 -21.89
N PRO A 66 49.12 -14.03 -20.79
CA PRO A 66 49.07 -15.49 -20.87
C PRO A 66 47.67 -16.11 -21.04
N LYS A 67 46.59 -15.32 -21.05
CA LYS A 67 45.19 -15.80 -20.95
C LYS A 67 44.26 -15.19 -22.00
N THR A 68 43.05 -15.71 -22.09
CA THR A 68 42.02 -15.31 -23.07
C THR A 68 41.23 -14.09 -22.62
N ILE A 69 40.89 -14.01 -21.33
CA ILE A 69 40.19 -12.88 -20.72
C ILE A 69 41.01 -12.25 -19.59
N CYS A 70 40.72 -11.00 -19.27
CA CYS A 70 41.15 -10.38 -18.02
C CYS A 70 40.04 -10.58 -16.97
N THR A 71 40.40 -10.95 -15.74
CA THR A 71 39.47 -11.15 -14.63
C THR A 71 39.89 -10.31 -13.42
N SER A 72 39.27 -9.15 -13.25
CA SER A 72 39.66 -8.16 -12.24
C SER A 72 38.70 -8.19 -11.06
N VAL A 73 39.10 -8.92 -10.00
CA VAL A 73 38.28 -9.16 -8.80
C VAL A 73 38.52 -8.09 -7.73
N ASN A 74 37.45 -7.46 -7.24
CA ASN A 74 37.42 -6.52 -6.13
C ASN A 74 38.32 -5.28 -6.28
N HIS A 75 39.55 -5.32 -5.74
CA HIS A 75 40.48 -4.18 -5.74
C HIS A 75 41.44 -4.21 -6.94
N VAL A 76 41.33 -5.24 -7.79
CA VAL A 76 42.00 -5.28 -9.08
C VAL A 76 41.25 -4.34 -10.02
N VAL A 77 41.97 -3.37 -10.58
CA VAL A 77 41.45 -2.31 -11.44
C VAL A 77 41.21 -2.83 -12.84
N CYS A 78 42.24 -3.41 -13.45
CA CYS A 78 42.20 -3.99 -14.79
C CYS A 78 43.32 -5.03 -14.96
N HIS A 79 43.29 -5.76 -16.07
CA HIS A 79 44.32 -6.73 -16.50
C HIS A 79 44.64 -7.85 -15.49
N GLY A 80 43.70 -8.21 -14.60
CA GLY A 80 43.88 -9.35 -13.70
C GLY A 80 44.06 -10.65 -14.48
N ILE A 81 45.15 -11.38 -14.25
CA ILE A 81 45.41 -12.66 -14.91
C ILE A 81 44.55 -13.77 -14.28
N PRO A 82 43.69 -14.48 -15.05
CA PRO A 82 43.00 -15.69 -14.60
C PRO A 82 43.92 -16.70 -13.89
N ASN A 83 43.43 -17.26 -12.78
CA ASN A 83 44.18 -18.20 -11.94
C ASN A 83 43.24 -19.07 -11.07
N ASP A 84 43.82 -19.94 -10.24
CA ASP A 84 43.08 -20.90 -9.39
C ASP A 84 42.31 -20.26 -8.21
N LYS A 85 42.27 -18.93 -8.11
CA LYS A 85 41.51 -18.25 -7.05
C LYS A 85 40.01 -18.42 -7.26
N ARG A 86 39.36 -19.06 -6.29
CA ARG A 86 37.90 -19.21 -6.25
C ARG A 86 37.22 -17.89 -5.89
N LEU A 87 36.19 -17.55 -6.65
CA LEU A 87 35.28 -16.45 -6.40
C LEU A 87 34.44 -16.73 -5.15
N LYS A 88 34.22 -15.71 -4.33
CA LYS A 88 33.45 -15.80 -3.09
C LYS A 88 32.14 -15.05 -3.21
N ALA A 89 31.12 -15.52 -2.49
CA ALA A 89 29.85 -14.79 -2.39
C ALA A 89 30.11 -13.36 -1.88
N GLY A 90 29.64 -12.37 -2.62
CA GLY A 90 29.85 -10.96 -2.35
C GLY A 90 31.00 -10.30 -3.12
N ASP A 91 31.83 -11.07 -3.83
CA ASP A 91 32.85 -10.51 -4.71
C ASP A 91 32.19 -9.78 -5.91
N ILE A 92 32.87 -8.73 -6.38
CA ILE A 92 32.62 -8.12 -7.68
C ILE A 92 33.78 -8.49 -8.61
N VAL A 93 33.47 -8.80 -9.88
CA VAL A 93 34.48 -9.16 -10.87
C VAL A 93 34.19 -8.49 -12.19
N ASN A 94 35.17 -7.78 -12.73
CA ASN A 94 35.16 -7.37 -14.14
C ASN A 94 35.70 -8.54 -14.98
N ILE A 95 34.99 -8.85 -16.07
CA ILE A 95 35.50 -9.71 -17.15
C ILE A 95 35.63 -8.85 -18.39
N ASP A 96 36.84 -8.80 -18.92
CA ASP A 96 37.23 -8.02 -20.09
C ASP A 96 37.72 -9.01 -21.18
N VAL A 97 37.17 -8.85 -22.38
CA VAL A 97 37.33 -9.77 -23.49
C VAL A 97 37.44 -9.04 -24.82
N THR A 98 38.41 -9.49 -25.61
CA THR A 98 38.61 -9.02 -26.97
C THR A 98 38.64 -10.18 -27.95
N VAL A 99 37.89 -10.05 -29.04
CA VAL A 99 37.78 -11.06 -30.09
C VAL A 99 38.28 -10.49 -31.41
N ILE A 100 39.06 -11.29 -32.16
CA ILE A 100 39.44 -10.98 -33.53
C ILE A 100 38.56 -11.79 -34.49
N ARG A 101 37.84 -11.08 -35.35
CA ARG A 101 37.08 -11.65 -36.47
C ARG A 101 37.39 -10.89 -37.75
N GLU A 102 37.71 -11.62 -38.81
CA GLU A 102 38.04 -11.04 -40.13
C GLU A 102 39.15 -9.96 -40.10
N GLY A 103 40.08 -10.09 -39.14
CA GLY A 103 41.19 -9.16 -38.94
C GLY A 103 40.82 -7.87 -38.21
N PHE A 104 39.64 -7.78 -37.60
CA PHE A 104 39.19 -6.66 -36.77
C PHE A 104 38.96 -7.11 -35.33
N HIS A 105 39.31 -6.23 -34.39
CA HIS A 105 39.18 -6.45 -32.95
C HIS A 105 37.85 -5.85 -32.46
N GLY A 106 37.10 -6.62 -31.69
CA GLY A 106 35.96 -6.13 -30.92
C GLY A 106 36.26 -6.28 -29.44
N ASP A 107 36.07 -5.21 -28.68
CA ASP A 107 36.56 -5.10 -27.31
C ASP A 107 35.52 -4.54 -26.35
N THR A 108 35.39 -5.18 -25.18
CA THR A 108 34.32 -4.90 -24.22
C THR A 108 34.55 -5.59 -22.88
N SER A 109 34.01 -5.00 -21.82
CA SER A 109 34.08 -5.54 -20.48
C SER A 109 32.81 -5.28 -19.67
N ARG A 110 32.54 -6.17 -18.71
CA ARG A 110 31.32 -6.15 -17.89
C ARG A 110 31.63 -6.51 -16.44
N MET A 111 30.94 -5.85 -15.51
CA MET A 111 30.95 -6.22 -14.10
C MET A 111 29.90 -7.29 -13.81
N TYR A 112 30.29 -8.27 -13.00
CA TYR A 112 29.43 -9.32 -12.47
C TYR A 112 29.47 -9.35 -10.95
N PHE A 113 28.37 -9.80 -10.37
CA PHE A 113 28.26 -10.05 -8.93
C PHE A 113 28.30 -11.55 -8.66
N VAL A 114 29.20 -11.95 -7.77
CA VAL A 114 29.29 -13.35 -7.35
C VAL A 114 28.29 -13.57 -6.23
N GLY A 115 27.09 -14.06 -6.55
CA GLY A 115 25.97 -14.12 -5.62
C GLY A 115 25.47 -12.71 -5.24
N LYS A 116 25.10 -12.50 -3.98
CA LYS A 116 24.59 -11.19 -3.52
C LYS A 116 25.73 -10.25 -3.10
N PRO A 117 25.93 -9.10 -3.78
CA PRO A 117 27.00 -8.17 -3.44
C PRO A 117 26.66 -7.34 -2.20
N PRO A 118 27.68 -6.84 -1.46
CA PRO A 118 27.49 -5.75 -0.51
C PRO A 118 26.98 -4.47 -1.20
N ALA A 119 26.09 -3.73 -0.54
CA ALA A 119 25.46 -2.55 -1.14
C ALA A 119 26.45 -1.47 -1.63
N HIS A 120 27.62 -1.32 -1.00
CA HIS A 120 28.63 -0.36 -1.44
C HIS A 120 29.32 -0.81 -2.75
N ALA A 121 29.52 -2.12 -2.93
CA ALA A 121 30.10 -2.68 -4.14
C ALA A 121 29.12 -2.59 -5.31
N GLN A 122 27.83 -2.84 -5.05
CA GLN A 122 26.76 -2.64 -6.03
C GLN A 122 26.71 -1.18 -6.51
N ARG A 123 26.68 -0.21 -5.59
CA ARG A 123 26.68 1.22 -5.94
C ARG A 123 27.90 1.64 -6.76
N LEU A 124 29.09 1.13 -6.43
CA LEU A 124 30.32 1.40 -7.19
C LEU A 124 30.17 0.90 -8.64
N THR A 125 29.74 -0.34 -8.81
CA THR A 125 29.52 -0.96 -10.11
C THR A 125 28.48 -0.21 -10.96
N GLU A 126 27.36 0.17 -10.36
CA GLU A 126 26.30 0.96 -11.01
C GLU A 126 26.79 2.37 -11.39
N THR A 127 27.54 3.01 -10.49
CA THR A 127 28.12 4.34 -10.76
C THR A 127 29.12 4.26 -11.91
N CYS A 128 29.96 3.24 -11.97
CA CYS A 128 30.89 3.04 -13.08
C CYS A 128 30.16 2.83 -14.41
N PHE A 129 29.07 2.05 -14.41
CA PHE A 129 28.23 1.83 -15.59
C PHE A 129 27.59 3.13 -16.10
N GLU A 130 26.98 3.91 -15.21
CA GLU A 130 26.40 5.20 -15.58
C GLU A 130 27.46 6.19 -16.06
N ALA A 131 28.65 6.19 -15.46
CA ALA A 131 29.75 7.04 -15.87
C ALA A 131 30.17 6.76 -17.32
N MET A 132 30.37 5.47 -17.67
CA MET A 132 30.67 5.04 -19.03
C MET A 132 29.62 5.58 -20.01
N TRP A 133 28.33 5.37 -19.72
CA TRP A 133 27.25 5.83 -20.59
C TRP A 133 27.20 7.35 -20.73
N ARG A 134 27.46 8.10 -19.67
CA ARG A 134 27.56 9.57 -19.75
C ARG A 134 28.68 10.01 -20.66
N GLY A 135 29.84 9.35 -20.60
CA GLY A 135 30.93 9.56 -21.55
C GLY A 135 30.51 9.27 -23.00
N ILE A 136 29.94 8.09 -23.24
CA ILE A 136 29.46 7.66 -24.57
C ILE A 136 28.42 8.64 -25.14
N GLN A 137 27.49 9.15 -24.31
CA GLN A 137 26.45 10.09 -24.73
C GLN A 137 26.97 11.43 -25.25
N THR A 138 28.23 11.78 -24.94
CA THR A 138 28.87 12.99 -25.51
C THR A 138 29.41 12.78 -26.92
N VAL A 139 29.53 11.53 -27.37
CA VAL A 139 30.17 11.18 -28.64
C VAL A 139 29.28 11.60 -29.81
N ARG A 140 29.77 12.54 -30.62
CA ARG A 140 29.14 12.98 -31.86
C ARG A 140 30.15 13.73 -32.74
N PRO A 141 29.91 13.86 -34.04
CA PRO A 141 30.75 14.70 -34.89
C PRO A 141 30.90 16.12 -34.32
N GLY A 142 32.15 16.60 -34.25
CA GLY A 142 32.50 17.93 -33.74
C GLY A 142 32.65 18.02 -32.21
N ALA A 143 32.22 17.02 -31.44
CA ALA A 143 32.61 16.90 -30.03
C ALA A 143 34.11 16.56 -29.91
N ARG A 144 34.70 16.73 -28.73
CA ARG A 144 36.13 16.45 -28.50
C ARG A 144 36.34 15.41 -27.41
N LEU A 145 37.49 14.73 -27.44
CA LEU A 145 37.83 13.69 -26.46
C LEU A 145 37.75 14.17 -24.99
N GLY A 146 38.06 15.44 -24.73
CA GLY A 146 37.93 16.03 -23.40
C GLY A 146 36.50 16.09 -22.88
N ASP A 147 35.50 16.14 -23.76
CA ASP A 147 34.07 16.11 -23.38
C ASP A 147 33.68 14.77 -22.75
N ILE A 148 34.20 13.66 -23.31
CA ILE A 148 33.99 12.30 -22.78
C ILE A 148 34.57 12.19 -21.37
N GLY A 149 35.84 12.58 -21.22
CA GLY A 149 36.53 12.53 -19.94
C GLY A 149 35.90 13.44 -18.88
N HIS A 150 35.48 14.65 -19.26
CA HIS A 150 34.80 15.56 -18.36
C HIS A 150 33.47 14.99 -17.86
N ALA A 151 32.65 14.43 -18.75
CA ALA A 151 31.34 13.88 -18.40
C ALA A 151 31.46 12.69 -17.42
N ILE A 152 32.46 11.82 -17.62
CA ILE A 152 32.77 10.72 -16.71
C ILE A 152 33.25 11.26 -15.36
N GLN A 153 34.28 12.11 -15.37
CA GLN A 153 34.91 12.61 -14.15
C GLN A 153 33.93 13.38 -13.26
N ALA A 154 33.19 14.33 -13.83
CA ALA A 154 32.25 15.16 -13.06
C ALA A 154 31.22 14.30 -12.32
N PHE A 155 30.71 13.26 -12.98
CA PHE A 155 29.72 12.36 -12.40
C PHE A 155 30.27 11.44 -11.31
N VAL A 156 31.49 10.90 -11.52
CA VAL A 156 32.16 10.00 -10.58
C VAL A 156 32.60 10.75 -9.32
N GLU A 157 33.21 11.93 -9.47
CA GLU A 157 33.73 12.72 -8.35
C GLU A 157 32.60 13.30 -7.49
N GLU A 158 31.45 13.69 -8.08
CA GLU A 158 30.24 14.10 -7.34
C GLU A 158 29.74 13.01 -6.37
N ARG A 159 30.00 11.73 -6.68
CA ARG A 159 29.58 10.57 -5.88
C ARG A 159 30.63 10.09 -4.89
N ASN A 160 31.69 10.88 -4.67
CA ASN A 160 32.81 10.57 -3.78
C ASN A 160 33.60 9.31 -4.20
N TYR A 161 33.65 9.02 -5.49
CA TYR A 161 34.57 8.03 -6.06
C TYR A 161 35.67 8.73 -6.85
N SER A 162 36.65 7.97 -7.34
CA SER A 162 37.76 8.53 -8.11
C SER A 162 38.01 7.78 -9.41
N VAL A 163 38.47 8.52 -10.43
CA VAL A 163 38.79 7.98 -11.75
C VAL A 163 40.28 7.67 -11.85
N VAL A 164 40.62 6.44 -12.27
CA VAL A 164 42.00 6.02 -12.57
C VAL A 164 42.55 6.83 -13.74
N ARG A 165 43.82 7.25 -13.69
CA ARG A 165 44.39 8.17 -14.70
C ARG A 165 45.52 7.58 -15.53
N GLU A 166 46.02 6.42 -15.11
CA GLU A 166 47.15 5.72 -15.69
C GLU A 166 46.74 4.83 -16.89
N TYR A 167 45.45 4.55 -17.03
CA TYR A 167 44.84 3.78 -18.11
C TYR A 167 43.74 4.60 -18.77
N CYS A 168 43.48 4.33 -20.04
CA CYS A 168 42.54 5.10 -20.86
C CYS A 168 41.93 4.20 -21.93
N GLY A 169 40.81 4.64 -22.51
CA GLY A 169 40.31 4.03 -23.73
C GLY A 169 41.26 4.24 -24.91
N HIS A 170 41.00 3.53 -26.00
CA HIS A 170 41.86 3.55 -27.18
C HIS A 170 41.08 3.42 -28.48
N GLY A 171 41.67 3.89 -29.57
CA GLY A 171 41.20 3.55 -30.91
C GLY A 171 41.32 2.05 -31.13
N ILE A 172 40.39 1.49 -31.92
CA ILE A 172 40.35 0.06 -32.17
C ILE A 172 39.91 -0.26 -33.60
N GLY A 173 40.54 -1.27 -34.20
CA GLY A 173 40.22 -1.74 -35.53
C GLY A 173 41.03 -2.97 -35.93
N ARG A 174 41.84 -2.82 -36.97
CA ARG A 174 42.82 -3.86 -37.35
C ARG A 174 43.96 -3.98 -36.35
N VAL A 175 44.26 -2.88 -35.68
CA VAL A 175 45.17 -2.83 -34.54
C VAL A 175 44.31 -2.86 -33.29
N TYR A 176 44.69 -3.69 -32.31
CA TYR A 176 43.99 -3.82 -31.05
C TYR A 176 43.94 -2.47 -30.31
N HIS A 177 45.10 -1.87 -30.05
CA HIS A 177 45.22 -0.54 -29.43
C HIS A 177 45.87 0.44 -30.42
N GLU A 178 45.06 1.34 -31.01
CA GLU A 178 45.49 2.44 -31.90
C GLU A 178 45.06 3.83 -31.39
N ASP A 179 45.48 4.91 -32.06
CA ASP A 179 44.98 6.26 -31.76
C ASP A 179 43.46 6.34 -32.06
N PRO A 180 42.66 7.09 -31.26
CA PRO A 180 43.09 8.01 -30.20
C PRO A 180 43.13 7.36 -28.81
N GLN A 181 43.92 7.94 -27.90
CA GLN A 181 43.78 7.68 -26.47
C GLN A 181 42.60 8.47 -25.88
N VAL A 182 41.67 7.78 -25.23
CA VAL A 182 40.42 8.33 -24.70
C VAL A 182 40.50 8.40 -23.17
N LEU A 183 40.92 9.55 -22.65
CA LEU A 183 41.02 9.75 -21.21
C LEU A 183 39.62 9.82 -20.56
N HIS A 184 39.46 9.19 -19.40
CA HIS A 184 38.20 9.22 -18.64
C HIS A 184 38.10 10.40 -17.66
N TYR A 185 38.99 11.38 -17.82
CA TYR A 185 39.04 12.64 -17.10
C TYR A 185 39.44 13.75 -18.07
N GLY A 186 39.00 14.99 -17.82
CA GLY A 186 39.32 16.09 -18.74
C GLY A 186 38.48 17.35 -18.57
N GLU A 187 38.76 18.30 -19.45
CA GLU A 187 38.05 19.58 -19.56
C GLU A 187 37.21 19.63 -20.85
N PRO A 188 35.99 20.20 -20.80
CA PRO A 188 35.14 20.34 -21.98
C PRO A 188 35.83 21.08 -23.12
N GLY A 189 35.58 20.66 -24.36
CA GLY A 189 36.10 21.31 -25.57
C GLY A 189 37.61 21.15 -25.78
N THR A 190 38.29 20.27 -25.03
CA THR A 190 39.73 20.00 -25.19
C THR A 190 39.99 18.66 -25.88
N GLY A 191 41.20 18.47 -26.43
CA GLY A 191 41.58 17.24 -27.11
C GLY A 191 41.14 17.16 -28.59
N LEU A 192 41.29 15.97 -29.18
CA LEU A 192 41.01 15.71 -30.59
C LEU A 192 39.50 15.75 -30.88
N GLU A 193 39.14 16.32 -32.02
CA GLU A 193 37.77 16.39 -32.52
C GLU A 193 37.32 15.06 -33.12
N LEU A 194 36.14 14.60 -32.72
CA LEU A 194 35.52 13.35 -33.16
C LEU A 194 34.91 13.50 -34.55
N LYS A 195 35.17 12.51 -35.41
CA LYS A 195 34.71 12.50 -36.81
C LYS A 195 34.00 11.18 -37.11
N PRO A 196 32.98 11.18 -38.01
CA PRO A 196 32.33 9.96 -38.46
C PRO A 196 33.34 8.91 -38.94
N GLY A 197 33.09 7.64 -38.61
CA GLY A 197 33.96 6.51 -38.93
C GLY A 197 35.10 6.26 -37.94
N MET A 198 35.30 7.11 -36.92
CA MET A 198 36.21 6.80 -35.82
C MET A 198 35.64 5.68 -34.95
N THR A 199 36.46 4.70 -34.58
CA THR A 199 36.11 3.61 -33.65
C THR A 199 37.07 3.59 -32.47
N PHE A 200 36.55 3.63 -31.25
CA PHE A 200 37.35 3.64 -30.01
C PHE A 200 36.56 3.08 -28.82
N THR A 201 37.27 2.71 -27.77
CA THR A 201 36.70 2.22 -26.51
C THR A 201 36.43 3.37 -25.52
N VAL A 202 35.34 3.24 -24.76
CA VAL A 202 35.08 4.05 -23.56
C VAL A 202 34.99 3.11 -22.37
N GLU A 203 36.07 3.04 -21.61
CA GLU A 203 36.32 2.01 -20.59
C GLU A 203 36.69 2.57 -19.19
N PRO A 204 35.86 3.42 -18.56
CA PRO A 204 36.26 4.05 -17.30
C PRO A 204 36.52 3.04 -16.19
N MET A 205 37.61 3.25 -15.46
CA MET A 205 37.96 2.54 -14.24
C MET A 205 37.72 3.46 -13.03
N VAL A 206 36.80 3.05 -12.15
CA VAL A 206 36.34 3.84 -11.01
C VAL A 206 36.69 3.15 -9.70
N ASN A 207 37.45 3.84 -8.85
CA ASN A 207 37.86 3.36 -7.53
C ASN A 207 36.91 3.87 -6.45
N ALA A 208 36.59 3.00 -5.49
CA ALA A 208 35.87 3.36 -4.28
C ALA A 208 36.68 4.31 -3.37
N GLY A 209 38.01 4.16 -3.38
CA GLY A 209 38.95 4.98 -2.64
C GLY A 209 39.65 6.00 -3.52
N LYS A 210 40.98 6.10 -3.41
CA LYS A 210 41.80 7.07 -4.15
C LYS A 210 42.13 6.59 -5.56
N ARG A 211 42.41 7.54 -6.47
CA ARG A 211 42.69 7.26 -7.89
C ARG A 211 43.96 6.44 -8.17
N HIS A 212 44.85 6.33 -7.19
CA HIS A 212 46.19 5.80 -7.41
C HIS A 212 46.19 4.28 -7.50
N VAL A 213 46.96 3.77 -8.46
CA VAL A 213 47.09 2.34 -8.73
C VAL A 213 48.53 1.84 -8.52
N ARG A 214 48.70 0.52 -8.52
CA ARG A 214 49.98 -0.18 -8.46
C ARG A 214 49.96 -1.39 -9.39
N LEU A 215 50.99 -1.52 -10.23
CA LEU A 215 51.24 -2.71 -11.04
C LEU A 215 51.90 -3.81 -10.19
N LEU A 216 51.42 -5.05 -10.32
CA LEU A 216 51.99 -6.22 -9.63
C LEU A 216 53.22 -6.77 -10.37
N PRO A 217 54.08 -7.58 -9.69
CA PRO A 217 55.28 -8.16 -10.29
C PRO A 217 55.03 -9.10 -11.47
N ASP A 218 53.79 -9.56 -11.68
CA ASP A 218 53.38 -10.33 -12.86
C ASP A 218 53.42 -9.51 -14.16
N GLY A 219 53.58 -8.19 -14.06
CA GLY A 219 53.71 -7.27 -15.18
C GLY A 219 52.38 -6.83 -15.79
N TRP A 220 51.24 -7.30 -15.27
CA TRP A 220 49.92 -7.06 -15.85
C TRP A 220 48.90 -6.60 -14.84
N THR A 221 48.75 -7.30 -13.72
CA THR A 221 47.65 -7.07 -12.78
C THR A 221 47.80 -5.70 -12.13
N VAL A 222 46.78 -4.86 -12.30
CA VAL A 222 46.73 -3.51 -11.74
C VAL A 222 45.80 -3.51 -10.54
N ILE A 223 46.26 -2.99 -9.40
CA ILE A 223 45.44 -2.90 -8.19
C ILE A 223 45.32 -1.47 -7.69
N THR A 224 44.26 -1.17 -6.95
CA THR A 224 44.16 0.07 -6.19
C THR A 224 45.26 0.12 -5.12
N LYS A 225 45.91 1.27 -4.95
CA LYS A 225 47.02 1.42 -4.00
C LYS A 225 46.56 1.33 -2.53
N ASP A 226 45.30 1.68 -2.27
CA ASP A 226 44.67 1.61 -0.95
C ASP A 226 43.84 0.33 -0.73
N HIS A 227 43.88 -0.61 -1.68
CA HIS A 227 43.09 -1.85 -1.66
C HIS A 227 41.57 -1.66 -1.58
N SER A 228 41.07 -0.46 -1.88
CA SER A 228 39.65 -0.23 -2.08
C SER A 228 39.13 -0.95 -3.34
N LEU A 229 37.82 -1.18 -3.41
CA LEU A 229 37.20 -1.78 -4.59
C LEU A 229 37.38 -0.90 -5.83
N SER A 230 37.45 -1.53 -7.00
CA SER A 230 37.42 -0.88 -8.31
C SER A 230 36.35 -1.55 -9.17
N ALA A 231 35.75 -0.78 -10.07
CA ALA A 231 34.85 -1.27 -11.10
C ALA A 231 35.27 -0.71 -12.46
N GLN A 232 35.03 -1.49 -13.52
CA GLN A 232 35.25 -1.11 -14.90
C GLN A 232 34.10 -1.62 -15.76
N TRP A 233 33.66 -0.78 -16.68
CA TRP A 233 32.74 -1.14 -17.76
C TRP A 233 33.30 -0.59 -19.05
N GLU A 234 33.04 -1.28 -20.14
CA GLU A 234 33.56 -0.86 -21.43
C GLU A 234 32.60 -1.13 -22.58
N HIS A 235 32.62 -0.21 -23.54
CA HIS A 235 32.08 -0.44 -24.86
C HIS A 235 33.03 0.08 -25.94
N THR A 236 33.19 -0.70 -27.01
CA THR A 236 33.61 -0.18 -28.32
C THR A 236 32.49 0.65 -28.96
N VAL A 237 32.81 1.87 -29.40
CA VAL A 237 31.90 2.86 -29.98
C VAL A 237 32.39 3.30 -31.37
N LEU A 238 31.47 3.44 -32.32
CA LEU A 238 31.65 4.05 -33.64
C LEU A 238 31.02 5.45 -33.64
N VAL A 239 31.76 6.47 -34.07
CA VAL A 239 31.20 7.80 -34.35
C VAL A 239 30.43 7.73 -35.68
N THR A 240 29.16 8.12 -35.67
CA THR A 240 28.30 8.17 -36.87
C THR A 240 28.10 9.60 -37.34
N ASP A 241 27.43 9.81 -38.46
CA ASP A 241 27.17 11.16 -39.01
C ASP A 241 26.32 12.06 -38.09
N SER A 242 25.57 11.48 -37.15
CA SER A 242 24.67 12.20 -36.25
C SER A 242 24.95 11.97 -34.76
N GLY A 243 25.92 11.13 -34.40
CA GLY A 243 26.17 10.76 -33.01
C GLY A 243 27.15 9.59 -32.88
N TYR A 244 26.66 8.50 -32.28
CA TYR A 244 27.44 7.30 -32.02
C TYR A 244 26.63 6.02 -32.21
N GLU A 245 27.34 4.92 -32.37
CA GLU A 245 26.85 3.56 -32.40
C GLU A 245 27.68 2.72 -31.42
N VAL A 246 27.04 2.05 -30.47
CA VAL A 246 27.72 1.09 -29.57
C VAL A 246 27.77 -0.28 -30.26
N LEU A 247 28.98 -0.76 -30.53
CA LEU A 247 29.23 -1.99 -31.30
C LEU A 247 29.17 -3.26 -30.45
N THR A 248 29.10 -3.12 -29.13
CA THR A 248 29.31 -4.20 -28.14
C THR A 248 28.17 -4.31 -27.12
N LEU A 249 26.95 -3.92 -27.51
CA LEU A 249 25.75 -4.16 -26.68
C LEU A 249 25.52 -5.68 -26.54
N GLY A 250 25.08 -6.15 -25.37
CA GLY A 250 24.67 -7.55 -25.19
C GLY A 250 23.37 -7.90 -25.95
N ALA A 251 22.99 -9.18 -25.99
CA ALA A 251 21.90 -9.73 -26.79
C ALA A 251 20.56 -9.00 -26.60
N ASN A 252 20.20 -8.60 -25.38
CA ASN A 252 18.99 -7.80 -25.13
C ASN A 252 19.12 -6.37 -25.66
N GLY A 253 20.29 -5.75 -25.53
CA GLY A 253 20.58 -4.42 -26.09
C GLY A 253 20.65 -4.43 -27.62
N GLN A 254 21.19 -5.50 -28.23
CA GLN A 254 21.18 -5.72 -29.67
C GLN A 254 19.78 -6.01 -30.20
N LYS A 255 18.96 -6.80 -29.49
CA LYS A 255 17.57 -7.05 -29.84
C LYS A 255 16.75 -5.76 -29.79
N GLN A 256 16.90 -4.97 -28.72
CA GLN A 256 16.26 -3.65 -28.62
C GLN A 256 16.75 -2.70 -29.73
N ARG A 257 18.05 -2.66 -30.02
CA ARG A 257 18.63 -1.81 -31.07
C ARG A 257 18.23 -2.26 -32.48
N SER A 258 18.21 -3.55 -32.77
CA SER A 258 17.73 -4.13 -34.03
C SER A 258 16.25 -3.80 -34.22
N LEU A 259 15.42 -4.03 -33.19
CA LEU A 259 14.00 -3.70 -33.24
C LEU A 259 13.76 -2.19 -33.41
N LEU A 260 14.58 -1.32 -32.80
CA LEU A 260 14.51 0.14 -32.99
C LEU A 260 15.03 0.59 -34.37
N ALA A 261 16.05 -0.10 -34.92
CA ALA A 261 16.61 0.17 -36.25
C ALA A 261 15.70 -0.35 -37.39
N ASP A 262 15.04 -1.48 -37.19
CA ASP A 262 14.01 -2.05 -38.07
C ASP A 262 12.71 -1.22 -37.99
N ALA A 263 12.43 -0.60 -36.84
CA ALA A 263 11.30 0.29 -36.60
C ALA A 263 11.47 1.69 -37.23
N ARG A 264 12.03 1.80 -38.45
CA ARG A 264 12.12 3.06 -39.23
C ARG A 264 10.75 3.74 -39.37
N GLY A 265 10.33 4.49 -38.35
CA GLY A 265 9.10 5.28 -38.30
C GLY A 265 7.77 4.50 -38.29
N SER A 266 7.72 3.17 -38.29
CA SER A 266 6.44 2.44 -38.32
C SER A 266 5.87 2.24 -36.91
N PRO A 267 4.65 2.76 -36.59
CA PRO A 267 4.04 2.57 -35.28
C PRO A 267 3.87 1.10 -34.87
N GLY A 268 3.68 0.20 -35.84
CA GLY A 268 3.49 -1.23 -35.58
C GLY A 268 4.72 -1.91 -34.94
N ALA A 269 5.93 -1.52 -35.34
CA ALA A 269 7.16 -2.09 -34.82
C ALA A 269 7.43 -1.65 -33.37
N TYR A 270 7.19 -0.37 -33.06
CA TYR A 270 7.26 0.14 -31.68
C TYR A 270 6.23 -0.53 -30.76
N ARG A 271 5.00 -0.73 -31.25
CA ARG A 271 3.95 -1.40 -30.49
C ARG A 271 4.36 -2.84 -30.15
N GLU A 272 4.93 -3.56 -31.12
CA GLU A 272 5.41 -4.93 -30.91
C GLU A 272 6.60 -4.98 -29.94
N LEU A 273 7.55 -4.04 -30.04
CA LEU A 273 8.66 -3.91 -29.10
C LEU A 273 8.16 -3.70 -27.65
N LEU A 274 7.23 -2.75 -27.46
CA LEU A 274 6.66 -2.45 -26.15
C LEU A 274 5.90 -3.65 -25.57
N ARG A 275 5.15 -4.37 -26.43
CA ARG A 275 4.44 -5.59 -26.04
C ARG A 275 5.40 -6.70 -25.62
N GLN A 276 6.45 -6.97 -26.41
CA GLN A 276 7.45 -7.99 -26.08
C GLN A 276 8.18 -7.67 -24.78
N ALA A 277 8.59 -6.42 -24.60
CA ALA A 277 9.28 -6.01 -23.38
C ALA A 277 8.37 -6.05 -22.14
N HIS A 278 7.06 -5.77 -22.29
CA HIS A 278 6.10 -5.96 -21.21
C HIS A 278 6.00 -7.43 -20.78
N GLU A 279 5.90 -8.36 -21.74
CA GLU A 279 5.90 -9.79 -21.43
C GLU A 279 7.22 -10.26 -20.81
N GLU A 280 8.35 -9.73 -21.26
CA GLU A 280 9.66 -10.03 -20.66
C GLU A 280 9.73 -9.59 -19.18
N LEU A 281 9.29 -8.37 -18.88
CA LEU A 281 9.24 -7.87 -17.49
C LEU A 281 8.34 -8.72 -16.61
N LYS A 282 7.22 -9.22 -17.16
CA LYS A 282 6.32 -10.14 -16.46
C LYS A 282 7.00 -11.49 -16.17
N VAL A 283 7.69 -12.08 -17.16
CA VAL A 283 8.43 -13.33 -16.97
C VAL A 283 9.51 -13.17 -15.89
N ARG A 284 10.27 -12.08 -15.94
CA ARG A 284 11.32 -11.76 -14.94
C ARG A 284 10.75 -11.54 -13.54
N PHE A 285 9.59 -10.88 -13.43
CA PHE A 285 8.87 -10.74 -12.16
C PHE A 285 8.46 -12.09 -11.56
N LEU A 286 7.92 -13.00 -12.39
CA LEU A 286 7.52 -14.34 -11.97
C LEU A 286 8.73 -15.22 -11.62
N ALA A 287 9.91 -14.92 -12.16
CA ALA A 287 11.19 -15.50 -11.79
C ALA A 287 11.82 -14.87 -10.52
N GLU A 288 11.03 -14.08 -9.78
CA GLU A 288 11.42 -13.43 -8.51
C GLU A 288 12.57 -12.40 -8.62
N GLU A 289 12.78 -11.80 -9.78
CA GLU A 289 13.72 -10.67 -9.89
C GLU A 289 13.28 -9.50 -8.99
N PRO A 290 14.22 -8.80 -8.31
CA PRO A 290 13.89 -7.63 -7.50
C PRO A 290 13.05 -6.60 -8.28
N VAL A 291 11.91 -6.22 -7.71
CA VAL A 291 10.92 -5.37 -8.37
C VAL A 291 11.48 -3.97 -8.70
N GLU A 292 12.42 -3.49 -7.90
CA GLU A 292 13.10 -2.21 -8.10
C GLU A 292 13.80 -2.17 -9.46
N SER A 293 14.52 -3.25 -9.80
CA SER A 293 15.20 -3.41 -11.09
C SER A 293 14.21 -3.42 -12.25
N LEU A 294 13.04 -4.06 -12.07
CA LEU A 294 12.00 -4.17 -13.11
C LEU A 294 11.30 -2.84 -13.37
N VAL A 295 10.99 -2.08 -12.31
CA VAL A 295 10.40 -0.74 -12.38
C VAL A 295 11.35 0.22 -13.11
N GLN A 296 12.64 0.17 -12.78
CA GLN A 296 13.68 0.96 -13.45
C GLN A 296 13.88 0.52 -14.90
N ALA A 297 13.95 -0.79 -15.16
CA ALA A 297 14.10 -1.33 -16.51
C ALA A 297 12.96 -0.89 -17.45
N ARG A 298 11.71 -0.86 -16.95
CA ARG A 298 10.58 -0.31 -17.71
C ARG A 298 10.77 1.17 -18.01
N ALA A 299 11.21 1.97 -17.04
CA ALA A 299 11.47 3.39 -17.27
C ALA A 299 12.56 3.61 -18.34
N LEU A 300 13.68 2.87 -18.27
CA LEU A 300 14.75 2.95 -19.27
C LEU A 300 14.29 2.53 -20.68
N LEU A 301 13.43 1.52 -20.80
CA LEU A 301 12.84 1.14 -22.07
C LEU A 301 12.03 2.29 -22.67
N VAL A 302 11.15 2.89 -21.87
CA VAL A 302 10.30 4.01 -22.33
C VAL A 302 11.16 5.23 -22.65
N ASP A 303 12.21 5.52 -21.87
CA ASP A 303 13.19 6.57 -22.19
C ASP A 303 13.78 6.35 -23.58
N THR A 304 14.19 5.12 -23.88
CA THR A 304 14.82 4.75 -25.16
C THR A 304 13.85 4.94 -26.32
N VAL A 305 12.61 4.49 -26.17
CA VAL A 305 11.55 4.67 -27.17
C VAL A 305 11.27 6.15 -27.39
N LEU A 306 11.05 6.93 -26.33
CA LEU A 306 10.75 8.36 -26.44
C LEU A 306 11.90 9.15 -27.07
N ARG A 307 13.16 8.83 -26.75
CA ARG A 307 14.34 9.45 -27.38
C ARG A 307 14.42 9.11 -28.87
N ALA A 308 14.14 7.86 -29.25
CA ALA A 308 14.13 7.44 -30.64
C ALA A 308 13.02 8.15 -31.44
N VAL A 309 11.80 8.21 -30.89
CA VAL A 309 10.67 8.92 -31.51
C VAL A 309 10.96 10.42 -31.61
N TRP A 310 11.49 11.03 -30.56
CA TRP A 310 11.87 12.44 -30.54
C TRP A 310 12.88 12.75 -31.65
N SER A 311 13.93 11.94 -31.79
CA SER A 311 14.95 12.13 -32.83
C SER A 311 14.41 11.91 -34.25
N ALA A 312 13.43 11.03 -34.44
CA ALA A 312 12.83 10.76 -35.75
C ALA A 312 11.85 11.87 -36.19
N GLN A 313 11.18 12.50 -35.22
CA GLN A 313 10.18 13.56 -35.45
C GLN A 313 10.79 14.98 -35.39
N SER A 314 12.01 15.13 -34.87
CA SER A 314 12.66 16.44 -34.74
C SER A 314 13.03 17.02 -36.11
N VAL A 315 12.23 17.98 -36.56
CA VAL A 315 12.61 18.94 -37.62
C VAL A 315 13.58 19.95 -36.99
N ALA A 316 14.52 20.48 -37.77
CA ALA A 316 15.61 21.38 -37.34
C ALA A 316 15.21 22.54 -36.38
N ASP A 317 13.93 22.93 -36.33
CA ASP A 317 13.39 23.99 -35.45
C ASP A 317 13.15 23.57 -33.98
N THR A 318 13.20 22.28 -33.64
CA THR A 318 12.96 21.79 -32.26
C THR A 318 14.22 21.67 -31.40
N ALA A 319 15.39 22.04 -31.94
CA ALA A 319 16.67 21.99 -31.22
C ALA A 319 16.69 22.86 -29.95
N SER A 320 15.82 23.86 -29.86
CA SER A 320 15.68 24.75 -28.70
C SER A 320 14.76 24.21 -27.61
N TRP A 321 13.98 23.16 -27.88
CA TRP A 321 12.99 22.57 -26.95
C TRP A 321 13.63 21.48 -26.09
N ALA A 322 12.99 21.12 -24.98
CA ALA A 322 13.37 19.98 -24.14
C ALA A 322 12.20 19.03 -23.91
N LEU A 323 12.44 17.73 -24.12
CA LEU A 323 11.56 16.65 -23.74
C LEU A 323 11.93 16.19 -22.32
N VAL A 324 10.99 16.31 -21.39
CA VAL A 324 11.22 16.11 -19.96
C VAL A 324 10.22 15.08 -19.43
N ALA A 325 10.68 14.06 -18.73
CA ALA A 325 9.81 13.17 -17.95
C ALA A 325 9.46 13.85 -16.62
N VAL A 326 8.22 13.76 -16.17
CA VAL A 326 7.75 14.38 -14.92
C VAL A 326 6.99 13.39 -14.04
N GLY A 327 6.73 13.76 -12.78
CA GLY A 327 6.02 12.90 -11.84
C GLY A 327 6.73 11.56 -11.56
N GLY A 328 5.94 10.48 -11.44
CA GLY A 328 6.48 9.13 -11.20
C GLY A 328 7.41 8.62 -12.31
N TYR A 329 7.14 8.98 -13.57
CA TYR A 329 8.03 8.66 -14.67
C TYR A 329 9.33 9.47 -14.63
N GLY A 330 9.24 10.74 -14.22
CA GLY A 330 10.38 11.61 -13.94
C GLY A 330 11.34 11.01 -12.89
N ARG A 331 10.79 10.40 -11.82
CA ARG A 331 11.57 9.64 -10.83
C ARG A 331 12.21 8.35 -11.35
N GLY A 332 11.87 7.90 -12.56
CA GLY A 332 12.27 6.58 -13.06
C GLY A 332 11.49 5.43 -12.41
N GLU A 333 10.34 5.71 -11.79
CA GLU A 333 9.52 4.74 -11.06
C GLU A 333 8.31 4.31 -11.88
N LEU A 334 8.56 3.53 -12.94
CA LEU A 334 7.53 3.18 -13.89
C LEU A 334 7.04 1.73 -13.73
N HIS A 335 6.01 1.53 -12.90
CA HIS A 335 5.31 0.24 -12.83
C HIS A 335 4.57 -0.09 -14.14
N PRO A 336 4.19 -1.35 -14.37
CA PRO A 336 3.26 -1.70 -15.44
C PRO A 336 1.99 -0.84 -15.35
N CYS A 337 1.34 -0.53 -16.47
CA CYS A 337 0.09 0.25 -16.51
C CYS A 337 0.12 1.63 -15.79
N SER A 338 1.30 2.14 -15.40
CA SER A 338 1.44 3.48 -14.85
C SER A 338 1.56 4.51 -15.96
N ASP A 339 0.96 5.67 -15.70
CA ASP A 339 0.96 6.84 -16.58
C ASP A 339 2.39 7.24 -16.97
N ILE A 340 2.55 7.67 -18.22
CA ILE A 340 3.80 8.21 -18.76
C ILE A 340 3.60 9.71 -18.95
N ASP A 341 4.02 10.49 -17.95
CA ASP A 341 3.84 11.95 -17.97
C ASP A 341 5.08 12.65 -18.52
N ILE A 342 4.87 13.48 -19.55
CA ILE A 342 5.91 14.28 -20.20
C ILE A 342 5.60 15.77 -20.22
N LEU A 343 6.65 16.58 -20.18
CA LEU A 343 6.63 18.01 -20.39
C LEU A 343 7.47 18.32 -21.62
N LEU A 344 6.86 19.00 -22.59
CA LEU A 344 7.56 19.67 -23.68
C LEU A 344 7.84 21.10 -23.23
N LEU A 345 9.06 21.32 -22.77
CA LEU A 345 9.50 22.63 -22.31
C LEU A 345 10.02 23.42 -23.52
N VAL A 346 9.43 24.61 -23.73
CA VAL A 346 9.68 25.44 -24.92
C VAL A 346 10.15 26.84 -24.52
N PRO A 347 10.99 27.51 -25.33
CA PRO A 347 11.45 28.86 -25.02
C PRO A 347 10.34 29.92 -25.11
N GLN A 348 9.36 29.68 -25.98
CA GLN A 348 8.19 30.54 -26.20
C GLN A 348 6.99 29.68 -26.62
N PRO A 349 5.74 30.16 -26.43
CA PRO A 349 4.55 29.40 -26.80
C PRO A 349 4.60 28.99 -28.29
N PRO A 350 4.22 27.74 -28.63
CA PRO A 350 4.36 27.23 -29.98
C PRO A 350 3.40 27.91 -30.96
N ASP A 351 3.92 28.27 -32.13
CA ASP A 351 3.13 28.78 -33.25
C ASP A 351 2.34 27.64 -33.95
N ALA A 352 1.75 27.91 -35.13
CA ALA A 352 1.01 26.88 -35.85
C ALA A 352 1.86 25.67 -36.25
N GLN A 353 3.13 25.88 -36.61
CA GLN A 353 4.05 24.81 -36.98
C GLN A 353 4.46 23.99 -35.74
N GLY A 354 4.81 24.66 -34.64
CA GLY A 354 5.13 24.03 -33.37
C GLY A 354 3.97 23.20 -32.82
N ARG A 355 2.73 23.70 -32.89
CA ARG A 355 1.54 22.94 -32.49
C ARG A 355 1.33 21.69 -33.33
N GLY A 356 1.55 21.77 -34.65
CA GLY A 356 1.50 20.60 -35.51
C GLY A 356 2.57 19.54 -35.19
N ILE A 357 3.75 19.94 -34.71
CA ILE A 357 4.79 19.00 -34.24
C ILE A 357 4.32 18.28 -32.98
N VAL A 358 3.78 19.02 -32.01
CA VAL A 358 3.24 18.45 -30.75
C VAL A 358 2.15 17.44 -31.07
N GLU A 359 1.18 17.81 -31.92
CA GLU A 359 0.07 16.93 -32.31
C GLU A 359 0.59 15.64 -32.95
N ARG A 360 1.49 15.72 -33.94
CA ARG A 360 2.07 14.52 -34.57
C ARG A 360 2.84 13.65 -33.58
N LEU A 361 3.60 14.25 -32.66
CA LEU A 361 4.32 13.50 -31.64
C LEU A 361 3.35 12.76 -30.73
N VAL A 362 2.35 13.45 -30.18
CA VAL A 362 1.37 12.85 -29.25
C VAL A 362 0.54 11.77 -29.95
N THR A 363 0.05 12.03 -31.17
CA THR A 363 -0.65 11.04 -31.99
C THR A 363 0.22 9.81 -32.22
N PHE A 364 1.49 10.00 -32.57
CA PHE A 364 2.40 8.86 -32.77
C PHE A 364 2.61 8.05 -31.49
N LEU A 365 2.76 8.70 -30.33
CA LEU A 365 2.91 8.02 -29.04
C LEU A 365 1.68 7.18 -28.70
N TRP A 366 0.48 7.70 -29.01
CA TRP A 366 -0.76 6.94 -28.88
C TRP A 366 -0.84 5.77 -29.87
N ASP A 367 -0.43 5.98 -31.12
CA ASP A 367 -0.40 4.93 -32.14
C ASP A 367 0.51 3.76 -31.71
N ILE A 368 1.64 4.02 -31.05
CA ILE A 368 2.52 2.94 -30.57
C ILE A 368 2.02 2.28 -29.26
N GLY A 369 0.90 2.75 -28.71
CA GLY A 369 0.27 2.20 -27.50
C GLY A 369 0.78 2.80 -26.19
N LEU A 370 1.45 3.97 -26.22
CA LEU A 370 1.79 4.72 -25.02
C LEU A 370 0.70 5.76 -24.73
N GLU A 371 -0.05 5.53 -23.65
CA GLU A 371 -0.94 6.53 -23.08
C GLU A 371 -0.11 7.57 -22.32
N VAL A 372 0.13 8.72 -22.98
CA VAL A 372 0.96 9.80 -22.43
C VAL A 372 0.12 10.96 -21.91
N GLY A 373 0.32 11.32 -20.65
CA GLY A 373 -0.05 12.64 -20.14
C GLY A 373 0.99 13.65 -20.62
N HIS A 374 0.58 14.75 -21.25
CA HIS A 374 1.54 15.74 -21.74
C HIS A 374 1.12 17.17 -21.42
N SER A 375 2.12 18.04 -21.27
CA SER A 375 1.94 19.50 -21.24
C SER A 375 3.00 20.17 -22.08
N VAL A 376 2.67 21.32 -22.67
CA VAL A 376 3.60 22.16 -23.42
C VAL A 376 3.64 23.50 -22.73
N ARG A 377 4.79 23.89 -22.18
CA ARG A 377 4.90 25.09 -21.36
C ARG A 377 6.24 25.77 -21.56
N THR A 378 6.23 27.09 -21.41
CA THR A 378 7.43 27.88 -21.17
C THR A 378 7.87 27.80 -19.70
N VAL A 379 9.08 28.26 -19.41
CA VAL A 379 9.57 28.39 -18.02
C VAL A 379 8.64 29.28 -17.18
N GLU A 380 8.11 30.35 -17.76
CA GLU A 380 7.20 31.27 -17.08
C GLU A 380 5.84 30.61 -16.78
N GLU A 381 5.24 29.92 -17.76
CA GLU A 381 3.99 29.17 -17.57
C GLU A 381 4.16 28.05 -16.54
N CYS A 382 5.31 27.36 -16.53
CA CYS A 382 5.63 26.38 -15.48
C CYS A 382 5.61 27.02 -14.08
N ALA A 383 6.15 28.22 -13.92
CA ALA A 383 6.16 28.95 -12.65
C ALA A 383 4.75 29.41 -12.24
N GLN A 384 3.98 29.96 -13.19
CA GLN A 384 2.59 30.41 -12.95
C GLN A 384 1.69 29.26 -12.51
N GLU A 385 1.70 28.15 -13.26
CA GLU A 385 0.88 26.97 -12.99
C GLU A 385 1.28 26.29 -11.67
N SER A 386 2.58 26.24 -11.40
CA SER A 386 3.07 25.72 -10.12
C SER A 386 2.66 26.59 -8.95
N ALA A 387 2.66 27.92 -9.09
CA ALA A 387 2.20 28.83 -8.04
C ALA A 387 0.70 28.70 -7.75
N ALA A 388 -0.10 28.39 -8.78
CA ALA A 388 -1.54 28.16 -8.63
C ALA A 388 -1.89 26.82 -7.99
N ASP A 389 -1.11 25.76 -8.26
CA ASP A 389 -1.39 24.39 -7.78
C ASP A 389 -0.12 23.66 -7.29
N VAL A 390 -0.12 23.29 -6.01
CA VAL A 390 0.96 22.53 -5.37
C VAL A 390 1.15 21.14 -5.99
N SER A 391 0.11 20.55 -6.58
CA SER A 391 0.21 19.27 -7.30
C SER A 391 1.02 19.41 -8.58
N VAL A 392 0.86 20.50 -9.34
CA VAL A 392 1.72 20.82 -10.51
C VAL A 392 3.17 21.02 -10.06
N MET A 393 3.39 21.81 -9.00
CA MET A 393 4.72 22.02 -8.43
C MET A 393 5.41 20.70 -8.08
N THR A 394 4.67 19.74 -7.54
CA THR A 394 5.20 18.42 -7.16
C THR A 394 5.59 17.58 -8.36
N THR A 395 4.75 17.57 -9.39
CA THR A 395 5.05 16.89 -10.66
C THR A 395 6.32 17.44 -11.30
N LEU A 396 6.49 18.77 -11.32
CA LEU A 396 7.67 19.43 -11.90
C LEU A 396 8.93 19.34 -11.04
N LEU A 397 8.79 19.20 -9.71
CA LEU A 397 9.91 18.93 -8.81
C LEU A 397 10.65 17.63 -9.19
N GLU A 398 9.95 16.72 -9.86
CA GLU A 398 10.44 15.40 -10.29
C GLU A 398 10.89 15.37 -11.76
N ALA A 399 11.10 16.54 -12.36
CA ALA A 399 11.49 16.66 -13.76
C ALA A 399 12.87 16.05 -14.04
N ARG A 400 12.95 15.20 -15.08
CA ARG A 400 14.18 14.55 -15.58
C ARG A 400 14.29 14.71 -17.09
N LEU A 401 15.43 15.19 -17.58
CA LEU A 401 15.65 15.40 -19.00
C LEU A 401 15.70 14.07 -19.76
N LEU A 402 14.89 13.94 -20.81
CA LEU A 402 14.97 12.84 -21.77
C LEU A 402 15.72 13.24 -23.02
N ALA A 403 15.42 14.39 -23.63
CA ALA A 403 16.11 14.85 -24.83
C ALA A 403 16.00 16.37 -25.00
N GLY A 404 16.83 16.94 -25.87
CA GLY A 404 16.78 18.38 -26.21
C GLY A 404 17.59 19.28 -25.27
N ASN A 405 17.13 20.52 -25.10
CA ASN A 405 17.87 21.60 -24.48
C ASN A 405 17.95 21.48 -22.94
N ALA A 406 19.10 21.03 -22.43
CA ALA A 406 19.34 20.92 -21.00
C ALA A 406 19.35 22.27 -20.24
N ALA A 407 19.74 23.36 -20.90
CA ALA A 407 19.78 24.69 -20.28
C ALA A 407 18.38 25.17 -19.92
N LEU A 408 17.40 24.90 -20.79
CA LEU A 408 16.00 25.27 -20.56
C LEU A 408 15.42 24.57 -19.32
N LEU A 409 15.75 23.29 -19.12
CA LEU A 409 15.36 22.57 -17.90
C LEU A 409 16.02 23.16 -16.65
N ALA A 410 17.29 23.57 -16.74
CA ALA A 410 17.99 24.21 -15.63
C ALA A 410 17.36 25.56 -15.26
N GLU A 411 16.97 26.36 -16.26
CA GLU A 411 16.23 27.61 -16.07
C GLU A 411 14.87 27.37 -15.37
N MET A 412 14.12 26.35 -15.80
CA MET A 412 12.86 25.96 -15.15
C MET A 412 13.08 25.61 -13.67
N ARG A 413 14.07 24.78 -13.36
CA ARG A 413 14.38 24.39 -11.97
C ARG A 413 14.73 25.61 -11.11
N LEU A 414 15.45 26.57 -11.66
CA LEU A 414 15.81 27.81 -10.97
C LEU A 414 14.59 28.72 -10.78
N ALA A 415 13.70 28.81 -11.77
CA ALA A 415 12.44 29.55 -11.67
C ALA A 415 11.49 28.96 -10.62
N LEU A 416 11.47 27.63 -10.47
CA LEU A 416 10.66 26.89 -9.49
C LEU A 416 11.34 26.74 -8.12
N GLY A 417 12.48 27.40 -7.89
CA GLY A 417 13.23 27.32 -6.64
C GLY A 417 12.39 27.72 -5.41
N PRO A 418 12.75 27.24 -4.21
CA PRO A 418 12.00 27.51 -2.97
C PRO A 418 11.93 29.00 -2.60
N ASP A 419 12.85 29.83 -3.10
CA ASP A 419 12.83 31.29 -2.85
C ASP A 419 11.83 32.04 -3.74
N ARG A 420 11.16 31.37 -4.68
CA ARG A 420 10.32 32.00 -5.71
C ARG A 420 8.88 31.52 -5.71
N VAL A 421 8.70 30.21 -5.83
CA VAL A 421 7.39 29.55 -5.88
C VAL A 421 7.30 28.65 -4.66
N TRP A 422 6.16 28.51 -3.98
CA TRP A 422 6.00 27.63 -2.81
C TRP A 422 7.22 27.55 -1.87
N PRO A 423 7.45 28.60 -1.04
CA PRO A 423 8.45 28.56 0.02
C PRO A 423 8.34 27.30 0.87
N VAL A 424 9.47 26.82 1.41
CA VAL A 424 9.55 25.51 2.09
C VAL A 424 8.44 25.32 3.12
N LYS A 425 8.14 26.37 3.91
CA LYS A 425 7.06 26.37 4.89
C LYS A 425 5.67 26.16 4.26
N GLU A 426 5.33 26.96 3.26
CA GLU A 426 4.03 26.89 2.58
C GLU A 426 3.84 25.55 1.85
N PHE A 427 4.91 25.06 1.21
CA PHE A 427 4.90 23.74 0.56
C PHE A 427 4.65 22.62 1.57
N PHE A 428 5.33 22.64 2.72
CA PHE A 428 5.15 21.66 3.77
C PHE A 428 3.73 21.66 4.33
N GLU A 429 3.17 22.83 4.65
CA GLU A 429 1.79 22.96 5.14
C GLU A 429 0.76 22.50 4.09
N ALA A 430 1.01 22.78 2.80
CA ALA A 430 0.17 22.27 1.71
C ALA A 430 0.23 20.73 1.61
N LYS A 431 1.41 20.13 1.73
CA LYS A 431 1.56 18.65 1.70
C LYS A 431 0.90 17.96 2.89
N LEU A 432 0.94 18.57 4.08
CA LEU A 432 0.22 18.06 5.24
C LEU A 432 -1.30 18.06 5.01
N ARG A 433 -1.85 19.12 4.40
CA ARG A 433 -3.28 19.20 4.06
C ARG A 433 -3.67 18.15 3.03
N GLU A 434 -2.94 18.04 1.92
CA GLU A 434 -3.20 17.01 0.89
C GLU A 434 -3.16 15.59 1.46
N GLN A 435 -2.21 15.29 2.35
CA GLN A 435 -2.15 13.98 3.01
C GLN A 435 -3.39 13.75 3.90
N SER A 436 -3.77 14.74 4.71
CA SER A 436 -4.91 14.63 5.63
C SER A 436 -6.21 14.41 4.85
N GLU A 437 -6.44 15.17 3.78
CA GLU A 437 -7.60 15.00 2.90
C GLU A 437 -7.63 13.64 2.20
N ARG A 438 -6.47 13.14 1.75
CA ARG A 438 -6.35 11.81 1.15
C ARG A 438 -6.66 10.70 2.15
N HIS A 439 -6.16 10.79 3.38
CA HIS A 439 -6.43 9.80 4.43
C HIS A 439 -7.92 9.81 4.81
N LEU A 440 -8.55 10.98 4.93
CA LEU A 440 -10.00 11.11 5.17
C LEU A 440 -10.85 10.45 4.07
N LYS A 441 -10.50 10.63 2.79
CA LYS A 441 -11.17 9.94 1.67
C LYS A 441 -11.05 8.42 1.74
N ALA A 442 -10.05 7.90 2.44
CA ALA A 442 -9.87 6.47 2.72
C ALA A 442 -10.47 6.03 4.07
N HIS A 443 -11.41 6.80 4.63
CA HIS A 443 -12.00 6.60 5.97
C HIS A 443 -10.97 6.60 7.12
N ASP A 444 -9.83 7.26 6.91
CA ASP A 444 -8.76 7.50 7.89
C ASP A 444 -8.21 6.21 8.54
N THR A 445 -8.24 5.09 7.80
CA THR A 445 -7.82 3.79 8.31
C THR A 445 -6.93 3.05 7.32
N ALA A 446 -5.75 2.64 7.78
CA ALA A 446 -4.86 1.74 7.07
C ALA A 446 -5.40 0.29 6.98
N TYR A 447 -6.47 0.00 7.71
CA TYR A 447 -6.91 -1.35 8.05
C TYR A 447 -8.11 -1.85 7.26
N ASN A 448 -8.53 -1.13 6.21
CA ASN A 448 -9.61 -1.60 5.32
C ASN A 448 -9.19 -2.93 4.66
N LEU A 449 -10.04 -3.96 4.70
CA LEU A 449 -9.77 -5.29 4.11
C LEU A 449 -9.48 -5.27 2.61
N GLU A 450 -9.92 -4.25 1.88
CA GLU A 450 -9.55 -4.02 0.48
C GLU A 450 -8.73 -2.72 0.31
N PRO A 451 -7.49 -2.69 0.82
CA PRO A 451 -6.74 -1.44 0.95
C PRO A 451 -6.19 -0.97 -0.40
N ASN A 452 -5.97 0.34 -0.52
CA ASN A 452 -5.26 0.94 -1.66
C ASN A 452 -3.76 1.05 -1.35
N VAL A 453 -2.93 0.32 -2.10
CA VAL A 453 -1.46 0.23 -1.92
C VAL A 453 -0.76 1.57 -2.16
N LYS A 454 -1.36 2.45 -2.97
CA LYS A 454 -0.79 3.73 -3.37
C LYS A 454 -1.25 4.89 -2.49
N THR A 455 -2.56 5.04 -2.27
CA THR A 455 -3.15 6.23 -1.67
C THR A 455 -3.66 6.05 -0.24
N GLY A 456 -3.76 4.82 0.28
CA GLY A 456 -4.14 4.58 1.67
C GLY A 456 -3.12 5.14 2.67
N PRO A 457 -3.50 5.35 3.94
CA PRO A 457 -2.56 5.64 5.02
C PRO A 457 -1.46 4.59 5.07
N GLY A 458 -0.18 5.01 5.16
CA GLY A 458 0.99 4.13 5.08
C GLY A 458 1.30 3.53 3.70
N GLY A 459 0.57 3.93 2.65
CA GLY A 459 0.82 3.53 1.27
C GLY A 459 1.97 4.31 0.61
N LEU A 460 2.23 4.03 -0.66
CA LEU A 460 3.35 4.63 -1.41
C LEU A 460 3.33 6.17 -1.41
N ARG A 461 2.16 6.80 -1.40
CA ARG A 461 2.02 8.26 -1.41
C ARG A 461 2.49 8.91 -0.11
N ASP A 462 2.46 8.21 1.03
CA ASP A 462 3.06 8.70 2.29
C ASP A 462 4.60 8.78 2.12
N ILE A 463 5.22 7.74 1.55
CA ILE A 463 6.65 7.72 1.24
C ILE A 463 7.02 8.84 0.26
N HIS A 464 6.22 9.06 -0.78
CA HIS A 464 6.45 10.16 -1.72
C HIS A 464 6.30 11.53 -1.05
N THR A 465 5.34 11.70 -0.14
CA THR A 465 5.13 12.97 0.58
C THR A 465 6.39 13.35 1.37
N ILE A 466 6.97 12.38 2.08
CA ILE A 466 8.26 12.53 2.76
C ILE A 466 9.36 12.93 1.78
N ALA A 467 9.47 12.22 0.65
CA ALA A 467 10.50 12.49 -0.36
C ALA A 467 10.36 13.89 -0.97
N TRP A 468 9.13 14.36 -1.23
CA TRP A 468 8.87 15.69 -1.77
C TRP A 468 9.23 16.80 -0.79
N VAL A 469 8.87 16.64 0.48
CA VAL A 469 9.24 17.60 1.53
C VAL A 469 10.76 17.63 1.69
N ALA A 470 11.42 16.46 1.71
CA ALA A 470 12.87 16.35 1.77
C ALA A 470 13.57 17.04 0.60
N LYS A 471 13.08 16.78 -0.62
CA LYS A 471 13.61 17.37 -1.85
C LYS A 471 13.42 18.88 -1.87
N ARG A 472 12.28 19.36 -1.38
CA ARG A 472 12.01 20.81 -1.30
C ARG A 472 12.88 21.52 -0.26
N HIS A 473 13.11 20.88 0.88
CA HIS A 473 13.83 21.47 2.00
C HIS A 473 15.36 21.38 1.84
N PHE A 474 15.88 20.24 1.39
CA PHE A 474 17.31 19.95 1.33
C PHE A 474 17.89 19.85 -0.09
N GLY A 475 17.05 19.85 -1.13
CA GLY A 475 17.50 19.55 -2.50
C GLY A 475 17.90 18.09 -2.72
N SER A 476 17.61 17.19 -1.78
CA SER A 476 17.94 15.76 -1.89
C SER A 476 17.00 15.05 -2.86
N ASP A 477 17.54 14.39 -3.88
CA ASP A 477 16.78 13.60 -4.84
C ASP A 477 16.39 12.19 -4.33
N THR A 478 16.95 11.74 -3.20
CA THR A 478 16.76 10.38 -2.69
C THR A 478 16.41 10.33 -1.20
N LEU A 479 15.80 9.21 -0.78
CA LEU A 479 15.55 8.91 0.63
C LEU A 479 16.87 8.77 1.44
N ASP A 480 17.97 8.38 0.80
CA ASP A 480 19.29 8.29 1.46
C ASP A 480 19.77 9.64 2.00
N GLY A 481 19.39 10.75 1.34
CA GLY A 481 19.72 12.08 1.82
C GLY A 481 19.09 12.39 3.18
N LEU A 482 17.93 11.81 3.53
CA LEU A 482 17.34 11.98 4.86
C LEU A 482 18.23 11.43 5.97
N ALA A 483 18.92 10.32 5.72
CA ALA A 483 19.88 9.77 6.68
C ALA A 483 21.10 10.67 6.83
N THR A 484 21.57 11.25 5.72
CA THR A 484 22.70 12.20 5.71
C THR A 484 22.39 13.45 6.54
N HIS A 485 21.14 13.92 6.53
CA HIS A 485 20.67 15.08 7.32
C HIS A 485 20.21 14.71 8.74
N GLY A 486 20.35 13.45 9.19
CA GLY A 486 19.96 13.02 10.54
C GLY A 486 18.45 12.82 10.78
N PHE A 487 17.64 12.86 9.73
CA PHE A 487 16.18 12.62 9.80
C PHE A 487 15.85 11.13 9.88
N LEU A 488 16.75 10.26 9.43
CA LEU A 488 16.63 8.81 9.57
C LEU A 488 17.94 8.21 10.07
N SER A 489 17.84 7.26 10.99
CA SER A 489 18.93 6.33 11.26
C SER A 489 19.08 5.33 10.10
N ALA A 490 20.26 4.70 10.01
CA ALA A 490 20.49 3.66 9.01
C ALA A 490 19.51 2.47 9.11
N ALA A 491 19.00 2.18 10.31
CA ALA A 491 17.99 1.14 10.51
C ALA A 491 16.61 1.56 10.01
N GLU A 492 16.17 2.80 10.31
CA GLU A 492 14.90 3.33 9.83
C GLU A 492 14.89 3.47 8.30
N LEU A 493 15.99 3.93 7.70
CA LEU A 493 16.13 4.00 6.24
C LEU A 493 16.01 2.61 5.58
N ARG A 494 16.66 1.59 6.15
CA ARG A 494 16.53 0.21 5.65
C ARG A 494 15.09 -0.28 5.73
N ARG A 495 14.41 -0.01 6.85
CA ARG A 495 13.00 -0.40 7.05
C ARG A 495 12.09 0.28 6.04
N LEU A 496 12.28 1.58 5.80
CA LEU A 496 11.51 2.35 4.81
C LEU A 496 11.72 1.82 3.39
N LYS A 497 12.97 1.53 3.01
CA LYS A 497 13.30 0.94 1.70
C LYS A 497 12.70 -0.46 1.52
N GLN A 498 12.77 -1.31 2.54
CA GLN A 498 12.14 -2.64 2.51
C GLN A 498 10.61 -2.55 2.38
N ALA A 499 10.00 -1.59 3.08
CA ALA A 499 8.57 -1.34 2.96
C ALA A 499 8.19 -0.87 1.55
N GLN A 500 8.94 0.09 0.99
CA GLN A 500 8.75 0.57 -0.38
C GLN A 500 8.88 -0.57 -1.39
N ALA A 501 9.94 -1.38 -1.30
CA ALA A 501 10.16 -2.53 -2.16
C ALA A 501 9.01 -3.55 -2.09
N PHE A 502 8.51 -3.83 -0.88
CA PHE A 502 7.37 -4.73 -0.70
C PHE A 502 6.10 -4.15 -1.32
N LEU A 503 5.77 -2.88 -1.06
CA LEU A 503 4.61 -2.21 -1.67
C LEU A 503 4.73 -2.14 -3.20
N TRP A 504 5.95 -1.96 -3.72
CA TRP A 504 6.22 -2.05 -5.16
C TRP A 504 5.96 -3.46 -5.70
N LYS A 505 6.42 -4.52 -5.00
CA LYS A 505 6.17 -5.92 -5.40
C LYS A 505 4.67 -6.19 -5.49
N VAL A 506 3.91 -5.75 -4.49
CA VAL A 506 2.46 -5.88 -4.45
C VAL A 506 1.80 -5.14 -5.63
N ARG A 507 2.15 -3.87 -5.84
CA ARG A 507 1.58 -3.06 -6.93
C ARG A 507 1.93 -3.60 -8.31
N PHE A 508 3.19 -4.03 -8.51
CA PHE A 508 3.63 -4.65 -9.76
C PHE A 508 2.86 -5.94 -10.03
N GLY A 509 2.73 -6.80 -9.02
CA GLY A 509 1.94 -8.03 -9.10
C GLY A 509 0.47 -7.75 -9.43
N LEU A 510 -0.16 -6.74 -8.80
CA LEU A 510 -1.53 -6.33 -9.11
C LEU A 510 -1.69 -5.95 -10.58
N HIS A 511 -0.78 -5.15 -11.13
CA HIS A 511 -0.87 -4.71 -12.53
C HIS A 511 -0.60 -5.85 -13.50
N VAL A 512 0.35 -6.75 -13.19
CA VAL A 512 0.57 -7.99 -13.96
C VAL A 512 -0.67 -8.89 -13.94
N LEU A 513 -1.30 -9.03 -12.78
CA LEU A 513 -2.47 -9.90 -12.59
C LEU A 513 -3.70 -9.37 -13.33
N THR A 514 -3.93 -8.05 -13.26
CA THR A 514 -5.16 -7.42 -13.77
C THR A 514 -5.03 -6.90 -15.20
N GLY A 515 -3.81 -6.70 -15.70
CA GLY A 515 -3.53 -6.09 -17.01
C GLY A 515 -3.97 -4.62 -17.12
N ARG A 516 -4.32 -3.97 -16.00
CA ARG A 516 -4.82 -2.59 -15.96
C ARG A 516 -4.32 -1.85 -14.73
N ARG A 517 -4.58 -0.54 -14.69
CA ARG A 517 -4.30 0.30 -13.52
C ARG A 517 -5.28 -0.04 -12.39
N GLU A 518 -4.88 -0.94 -11.51
CA GLU A 518 -5.58 -1.27 -10.27
C GLU A 518 -4.61 -1.15 -9.09
N ASP A 519 -4.91 -0.27 -8.15
CA ASP A 519 -4.07 -0.05 -6.96
C ASP A 519 -4.76 -0.57 -5.68
N ARG A 520 -5.98 -1.15 -5.79
CA ARG A 520 -6.70 -1.78 -4.68
C ARG A 520 -6.44 -3.27 -4.62
N LEU A 521 -6.14 -3.76 -3.42
CA LEU A 521 -6.07 -5.19 -3.12
C LEU A 521 -7.49 -5.72 -2.89
N LEU A 522 -8.23 -5.97 -3.96
CA LEU A 522 -9.53 -6.65 -3.85
C LEU A 522 -9.34 -8.11 -3.41
N PHE A 523 -10.34 -8.68 -2.72
CA PHE A 523 -10.28 -10.03 -2.16
C PHE A 523 -9.73 -11.08 -3.15
N ASP A 524 -10.29 -11.19 -4.35
CA ASP A 524 -9.83 -12.14 -5.37
C ASP A 524 -8.36 -11.93 -5.79
N HIS A 525 -7.91 -10.67 -5.82
CA HIS A 525 -6.53 -10.34 -6.15
C HIS A 525 -5.58 -10.74 -5.02
N GLN A 526 -6.00 -10.59 -3.75
CA GLN A 526 -5.19 -10.98 -2.59
C GLN A 526 -4.85 -12.47 -2.63
N ILE A 527 -5.83 -13.33 -2.92
CA ILE A 527 -5.61 -14.79 -3.03
C ILE A 527 -4.58 -15.11 -4.10
N ARG A 528 -4.77 -14.58 -5.32
CA ARG A 528 -3.89 -14.87 -6.45
C ARG A 528 -2.48 -14.33 -6.25
N LEU A 529 -2.33 -13.16 -5.62
CA LEU A 529 -1.02 -12.62 -5.27
C LEU A 529 -0.33 -13.41 -4.18
N ALA A 530 -1.06 -13.87 -3.16
CA ALA A 530 -0.50 -14.74 -2.12
C ALA A 530 0.12 -16.00 -2.74
N GLN A 531 -0.59 -16.66 -3.65
CA GLN A 531 -0.08 -17.81 -4.40
C GLN A 531 1.14 -17.44 -5.27
N THR A 532 1.06 -16.33 -6.02
CA THR A 532 2.16 -15.85 -6.87
C THR A 532 3.42 -15.52 -6.07
N PHE A 533 3.26 -15.08 -4.81
CA PHE A 533 4.37 -14.76 -3.91
C PHE A 533 4.86 -15.95 -3.08
N GLY A 534 4.35 -17.15 -3.35
CA GLY A 534 4.79 -18.39 -2.70
C GLY A 534 4.27 -18.57 -1.27
N TYR A 535 3.17 -17.91 -0.89
CA TYR A 535 2.50 -18.22 0.39
C TYR A 535 1.69 -19.51 0.24
N GLU A 536 1.77 -20.37 1.24
CA GLU A 536 1.04 -21.63 1.34
C GLU A 536 0.15 -21.64 2.58
N ASP A 537 -0.95 -22.39 2.52
CA ASP A 537 -1.83 -22.57 3.66
C ASP A 537 -1.10 -23.33 4.77
N ALA A 538 -1.20 -22.83 6.00
CA ALA A 538 -0.72 -23.52 7.20
C ALA A 538 -1.91 -24.01 8.02
N SER A 539 -1.66 -24.87 9.03
CA SER A 539 -2.71 -25.58 9.77
C SER A 539 -3.87 -24.72 10.30
N TYR A 540 -3.64 -23.43 10.61
CA TYR A 540 -4.64 -22.53 11.17
C TYR A 540 -4.62 -21.12 10.56
N THR A 541 -3.93 -20.92 9.43
CA THR A 541 -3.81 -19.62 8.77
C THR A 541 -3.71 -19.78 7.26
N LEU A 542 -4.59 -19.11 6.52
CA LEU A 542 -4.59 -19.16 5.06
C LEU A 542 -3.40 -18.40 4.47
N ALA A 543 -2.93 -18.80 3.29
CA ALA A 543 -1.88 -18.13 2.54
C ALA A 543 -2.17 -16.62 2.36
N VAL A 544 -3.43 -16.29 2.04
CA VAL A 544 -3.90 -14.92 1.87
C VAL A 544 -3.84 -14.11 3.17
N GLU A 545 -4.17 -14.71 4.30
CA GLU A 545 -4.11 -14.05 5.62
C GLU A 545 -2.67 -13.77 6.03
N GLN A 546 -1.73 -14.67 5.73
CA GLN A 546 -0.30 -14.47 5.98
C GLN A 546 0.26 -13.33 5.12
N PHE A 547 -0.07 -13.32 3.83
CA PHE A 547 0.31 -12.24 2.91
C PHE A 547 -0.22 -10.89 3.39
N MET A 548 -1.51 -10.82 3.68
CA MET A 548 -2.15 -9.58 4.11
C MET A 548 -1.68 -9.14 5.50
N GLN A 549 -1.37 -10.06 6.40
CA GLN A 549 -0.76 -9.70 7.68
C GLN A 549 0.61 -9.03 7.52
N ARG A 550 1.44 -9.50 6.58
CA ARG A 550 2.69 -8.82 6.22
C ARG A 550 2.40 -7.44 5.62
N TYR A 551 1.37 -7.32 4.77
CA TYR A 551 0.96 -6.04 4.19
C TYR A 551 0.58 -5.02 5.26
N TYR A 552 -0.37 -5.32 6.16
CA TYR A 552 -0.79 -4.38 7.19
C TYR A 552 0.34 -3.97 8.11
N ARG A 553 1.21 -4.91 8.50
CA ARG A 553 2.42 -4.59 9.30
C ARG A 553 3.37 -3.65 8.56
N THR A 554 3.54 -3.84 7.26
CA THR A 554 4.36 -2.94 6.43
C THR A 554 3.76 -1.52 6.38
N VAL A 555 2.44 -1.41 6.21
CA VAL A 555 1.74 -0.13 6.15
C VAL A 555 1.73 0.60 7.52
N MET A 556 1.61 -0.14 8.62
CA MET A 556 1.78 0.41 9.97
C MET A 556 3.19 0.98 10.19
N ASP A 557 4.21 0.25 9.74
CA ASP A 557 5.60 0.70 9.83
C ASP A 557 5.85 1.99 9.04
N VAL A 558 5.30 2.08 7.82
CA VAL A 558 5.37 3.30 7.00
C VAL A 558 4.63 4.44 7.67
N SER A 559 3.45 4.18 8.26
CA SER A 559 2.65 5.20 8.97
C SER A 559 3.41 5.79 10.15
N LEU A 560 4.07 4.94 10.96
CA LEU A 560 4.91 5.38 12.08
C LEU A 560 6.09 6.24 11.61
N LEU A 561 6.80 5.80 10.56
CA LEU A 561 7.92 6.56 10.00
C LEU A 561 7.46 7.88 9.39
N ASN A 562 6.28 7.91 8.75
CA ASN A 562 5.69 9.11 8.18
C ASN A 562 5.35 10.13 9.28
N GLU A 563 4.68 9.72 10.35
CA GLU A 563 4.36 10.60 11.50
C GLU A 563 5.64 11.20 12.10
N LEU A 564 6.64 10.36 12.37
CA LEU A 564 7.93 10.77 12.92
C LEU A 564 8.63 11.78 12.01
N LEU A 565 8.72 11.50 10.70
CA LEU A 565 9.46 12.34 9.75
C LEU A 565 8.77 13.68 9.52
N LEU A 566 7.45 13.69 9.36
CA LEU A 566 6.68 14.93 9.22
C LEU A 566 6.80 15.81 10.45
N GLN A 567 6.91 15.22 11.65
CA GLN A 567 7.15 15.99 12.85
C GLN A 567 8.57 16.58 12.90
N LEU A 568 9.61 15.84 12.51
CA LEU A 568 10.96 16.40 12.40
C LEU A 568 11.01 17.53 11.38
N PHE A 569 10.31 17.39 10.26
CA PHE A 569 10.18 18.46 9.26
C PHE A 569 9.47 19.67 9.83
N ARG A 570 8.40 19.47 10.60
CA ARG A 570 7.70 20.56 11.29
C ARG A 570 8.67 21.33 12.18
N GLU A 571 9.47 20.64 12.98
CA GLU A 571 10.44 21.26 13.88
C GLU A 571 11.54 22.01 13.12
N ALA A 572 12.08 21.41 12.06
CA ALA A 572 13.14 22.02 11.25
C ALA A 572 12.66 23.21 10.41
N ILE A 573 11.43 23.17 9.90
CA ILE A 573 10.90 24.16 8.94
C ILE A 573 10.16 25.29 9.66
N LEU A 574 9.31 24.98 10.66
CA LEU A 574 8.45 26.00 11.28
C LEU A 574 9.15 26.83 12.36
N SER A 575 10.38 26.45 12.76
CA SER A 575 11.20 27.19 13.74
C SER A 575 10.46 27.46 15.06
N GLU A 576 9.62 26.53 15.49
CA GLU A 576 8.93 26.60 16.78
C GLU A 576 9.96 26.32 17.87
N SER A 577 10.51 27.36 18.50
CA SER A 577 11.45 27.24 19.62
C SER A 577 10.85 27.90 20.87
N GLU A 578 9.74 27.36 21.35
CA GLU A 578 9.30 27.66 22.71
C GLU A 578 10.21 26.94 23.72
N PRO A 579 10.56 27.59 24.84
CA PRO A 579 11.28 26.91 25.91
C PRO A 579 10.43 25.73 26.43
N PRO A 580 11.04 24.57 26.73
CA PRO A 580 10.28 23.42 27.20
C PRO A 580 9.61 23.74 28.53
N ARG A 581 8.31 23.43 28.63
CA ARG A 581 7.56 23.50 29.87
C ARG A 581 7.68 22.15 30.60
N PRO A 582 8.39 22.04 31.72
CA PRO A 582 8.53 20.77 32.44
C PRO A 582 7.17 20.30 32.95
N LEU A 583 6.88 19.00 32.75
CA LEU A 583 5.67 18.36 33.26
C LEU A 583 6.00 17.54 34.51
N ASN A 584 7.10 16.79 34.46
CA ASN A 584 7.69 16.10 35.61
C ASN A 584 9.20 15.83 35.35
N ALA A 585 9.84 15.03 36.21
CA ALA A 585 11.26 14.70 36.09
C ALA A 585 11.64 13.87 34.83
N ARG A 586 10.65 13.34 34.10
CA ARG A 586 10.82 12.45 32.94
C ARG A 586 10.31 13.08 31.64
N PHE A 587 9.32 13.97 31.73
CA PHE A 587 8.64 14.57 30.59
C PHE A 587 8.52 16.09 30.70
N GLN A 588 8.56 16.74 29.54
CA GLN A 588 8.32 18.15 29.33
C GLN A 588 7.44 18.33 28.08
N VAL A 589 6.85 19.52 27.91
CA VAL A 589 6.06 19.88 26.74
C VAL A 589 6.82 20.92 25.94
N ARG A 590 6.99 20.68 24.64
CA ARG A 590 7.63 21.61 23.71
C ARG A 590 6.75 21.76 22.47
N ASN A 591 6.38 23.00 22.12
CA ASN A 591 5.50 23.31 20.99
C ASN A 591 4.18 22.48 21.01
N GLY A 592 3.59 22.33 22.20
CA GLY A 592 2.39 21.52 22.40
C GLY A 592 2.55 20.01 22.21
N SER A 593 3.77 19.47 22.12
CA SER A 593 4.06 18.02 22.03
C SER A 593 4.77 17.53 23.28
N LEU A 594 4.44 16.32 23.74
CA LEU A 594 5.07 15.67 24.88
C LEU A 594 6.47 15.16 24.50
N GLU A 595 7.46 15.53 25.28
CA GLU A 595 8.87 15.22 25.08
C GLU A 595 9.46 14.56 26.32
N ALA A 596 10.18 13.44 26.16
CA ALA A 596 11.04 12.89 27.19
C ALA A 596 12.26 13.81 27.41
N VAL A 597 12.61 14.06 28.67
CA VAL A 597 13.71 14.99 29.03
C VAL A 597 15.09 14.49 28.58
N SER A 598 15.24 13.20 28.28
CA SER A 598 16.44 12.60 27.70
C SER A 598 16.14 11.27 27.00
N ASP A 599 17.06 10.79 26.16
CA ASP A 599 16.95 9.50 25.48
C ASP A 599 16.99 8.28 26.43
N GLU A 600 17.46 8.47 27.68
CA GLU A 600 17.57 7.38 28.67
C GLU A 600 16.37 7.26 29.62
N VAL A 601 15.34 8.11 29.47
CA VAL A 601 14.16 8.11 30.37
C VAL A 601 13.55 6.71 30.49
N PHE A 602 13.36 6.01 29.37
CA PHE A 602 12.75 4.68 29.36
C PHE A 602 13.68 3.59 29.88
N ALA A 603 14.98 3.68 29.59
CA ALA A 603 15.97 2.73 30.11
C ALA A 603 16.10 2.83 31.64
N ARG A 604 16.10 4.05 32.18
CA ARG A 604 16.18 4.31 33.63
C ARG A 604 14.86 4.09 34.36
N THR A 605 13.74 4.32 33.68
CA THR A 605 12.41 4.18 34.25
C THR A 605 11.47 3.54 33.21
N PRO A 606 11.49 2.20 33.08
CA PRO A 606 10.67 1.50 32.09
C PRO A 606 9.18 1.85 32.20
N SER A 607 8.67 2.07 33.41
CA SER A 607 7.26 2.49 33.63
C SER A 607 6.85 3.71 32.83
N ALA A 608 7.80 4.57 32.43
CA ALA A 608 7.56 5.73 31.59
C ALA A 608 6.95 5.37 30.23
N LEU A 609 7.16 4.13 29.75
CA LEU A 609 6.54 3.61 28.52
C LEU A 609 5.01 3.56 28.60
N LEU A 610 4.43 3.36 29.79
CA LEU A 610 2.98 3.46 29.99
C LEU A 610 2.56 4.85 30.51
N GLU A 611 3.38 5.45 31.37
CA GLU A 611 3.13 6.78 31.94
C GLU A 611 2.94 7.86 30.87
N LEU A 612 3.67 7.76 29.75
CA LEU A 612 3.54 8.66 28.61
C LEU A 612 2.07 8.84 28.19
N PHE A 613 1.32 7.75 28.09
CA PHE A 613 -0.08 7.77 27.64
C PHE A 613 -1.02 8.31 28.71
N VAL A 614 -0.73 8.01 29.98
CA VAL A 614 -1.44 8.61 31.13
C VAL A 614 -1.29 10.14 31.11
N LEU A 615 -0.07 10.64 30.90
CA LEU A 615 0.19 12.08 30.85
C LEU A 615 -0.54 12.76 29.69
N LEU A 616 -0.64 12.11 28.52
CA LEU A 616 -1.42 12.65 27.40
C LEU A 616 -2.92 12.76 27.74
N GLN A 617 -3.48 11.77 28.44
CA GLN A 617 -4.89 11.82 28.86
C GLN A 617 -5.14 12.87 29.95
N GLN A 618 -4.17 13.07 30.85
CA GLN A 618 -4.24 14.08 31.91
C GLN A 618 -4.05 15.52 31.39
N ASN A 619 -3.48 15.69 30.20
CA ASN A 619 -3.19 16.99 29.59
C ASN A 619 -3.74 17.05 28.15
N PRO A 620 -5.07 17.18 27.97
CA PRO A 620 -5.73 17.12 26.65
C PRO A 620 -5.32 18.24 25.67
N GLU A 621 -4.64 19.29 26.14
CA GLU A 621 -4.08 20.35 25.31
C GLU A 621 -2.83 19.92 24.53
N ILE A 622 -2.18 18.82 24.96
CA ILE A 622 -1.02 18.26 24.27
C ILE A 622 -1.47 17.59 22.97
N LYS A 623 -0.93 18.06 21.85
CA LYS A 623 -1.34 17.63 20.50
C LYS A 623 -0.82 16.24 20.13
N GLY A 624 0.26 15.78 20.75
CA GLY A 624 0.89 14.50 20.45
C GLY A 624 2.23 14.30 21.14
N VAL A 625 3.03 13.37 20.64
CA VAL A 625 4.34 13.00 21.18
C VAL A 625 5.43 13.51 20.24
N ARG A 626 6.55 14.00 20.79
CA ARG A 626 7.70 14.50 20.02
C ARG A 626 8.43 13.37 19.29
N ALA A 627 8.99 13.64 18.11
CA ALA A 627 9.65 12.63 17.27
C ALA A 627 10.84 11.95 17.98
N SER A 628 11.62 12.73 18.76
CA SER A 628 12.68 12.21 19.62
C SER A 628 12.16 11.18 20.63
N THR A 629 10.99 11.45 21.21
CA THR A 629 10.34 10.58 22.19
C THR A 629 9.74 9.34 21.54
N MET A 630 9.12 9.47 20.36
CA MET A 630 8.64 8.33 19.57
C MET A 630 9.79 7.36 19.23
N ARG A 631 10.95 7.88 18.78
CA ARG A 631 12.15 7.06 18.56
C ARG A 631 12.63 6.38 19.83
N ALA A 632 12.66 7.11 20.94
CA ALA A 632 13.09 6.58 22.23
C ALA A 632 12.15 5.46 22.71
N VAL A 633 10.82 5.58 22.50
CA VAL A 633 9.85 4.50 22.75
C VAL A 633 10.16 3.30 21.86
N ALA A 634 10.27 3.49 20.53
CA ALA A 634 10.51 2.41 19.58
C ALA A 634 11.80 1.62 19.89
N ARG A 635 12.88 2.31 20.29
CA ARG A 635 14.15 1.68 20.72
C ARG A 635 14.05 0.96 22.06
N SER A 636 13.04 1.28 22.87
CA SER A 636 12.88 0.77 24.25
C SER A 636 11.78 -0.28 24.36
N LEU A 637 11.10 -0.65 23.27
CA LEU A 637 10.03 -1.66 23.29
C LEU A 637 10.46 -3.03 23.81
N TRP A 638 11.74 -3.37 23.69
CA TRP A 638 12.29 -4.63 24.21
C TRP A 638 12.29 -4.69 25.75
N LEU A 639 12.21 -3.54 26.44
CA LEU A 639 12.05 -3.47 27.90
C LEU A 639 10.67 -3.94 28.37
N ILE A 640 9.70 -4.09 27.46
CA ILE A 640 8.38 -4.65 27.78
C ILE A 640 8.45 -6.18 27.69
N ASP A 641 9.19 -6.75 28.62
CA ASP A 641 9.36 -8.20 28.80
C ASP A 641 8.42 -8.73 29.89
N GLU A 642 8.69 -9.93 30.39
CA GLU A 642 7.85 -10.58 31.40
C GLU A 642 7.94 -9.88 32.77
N GLU A 643 9.13 -9.44 33.17
CA GLU A 643 9.31 -8.69 34.41
C GLU A 643 8.55 -7.36 34.37
N PHE A 644 8.59 -6.68 33.22
CA PHE A 644 7.78 -5.48 33.00
C PHE A 644 6.29 -5.77 33.16
N ARG A 645 5.78 -6.84 32.54
CA ARG A 645 4.35 -7.20 32.57
C ARG A 645 3.88 -7.67 33.94
N GLN A 646 4.76 -8.16 34.81
CA GLN A 646 4.41 -8.59 36.17
C GLN A 646 4.51 -7.47 37.22
N ASN A 647 5.01 -6.29 36.84
CA ASN A 647 5.25 -5.20 37.78
C ASN A 647 3.93 -4.49 38.22
N PRO A 648 3.58 -4.45 39.52
CA PRO A 648 2.35 -3.82 40.01
C PRO A 648 2.23 -2.32 39.72
N ARG A 649 3.35 -1.63 39.48
CA ARG A 649 3.33 -0.23 39.03
C ARG A 649 2.82 -0.11 37.59
N HIS A 650 3.22 -1.02 36.72
CA HIS A 650 2.82 -1.01 35.32
C HIS A 650 1.34 -1.40 35.16
N HIS A 651 0.86 -2.37 35.95
CA HIS A 651 -0.57 -2.70 36.03
C HIS A 651 -1.44 -1.49 36.36
N ARG A 652 -1.04 -0.72 37.38
CA ARG A 652 -1.76 0.49 37.78
C ARG A 652 -1.81 1.53 36.67
N LEU A 653 -0.70 1.77 35.98
CA LEU A 653 -0.64 2.72 34.86
C LEU A 653 -1.53 2.28 33.69
N PHE A 654 -1.52 0.98 33.35
CA PHE A 654 -2.39 0.45 32.30
C PHE A 654 -3.89 0.57 32.65
N LEU A 655 -4.27 0.25 33.89
CA LEU A 655 -5.65 0.43 34.35
C LEU A 655 -6.04 1.91 34.44
N GLU A 656 -5.10 2.81 34.77
CA GLU A 656 -5.34 4.26 34.72
C GLU A 656 -5.66 4.72 33.28
N ILE A 657 -4.95 4.19 32.28
CA ILE A 657 -5.24 4.47 30.86
C ILE A 657 -6.68 4.08 30.50
N LEU A 658 -7.15 2.92 30.95
CA LEU A 658 -8.51 2.42 30.66
C LEU A 658 -9.60 3.14 31.45
N ARG A 659 -9.29 3.60 32.67
CA ARG A 659 -10.22 4.31 33.56
C ARG A 659 -10.33 5.81 33.27
N SER A 660 -9.45 6.35 32.42
CA SER A 660 -9.45 7.77 32.11
C SER A 660 -10.80 8.23 31.52
N PRO A 661 -11.35 9.37 31.96
CA PRO A 661 -12.60 9.90 31.40
C PRO A 661 -12.42 10.42 29.95
N VAL A 662 -11.19 10.67 29.51
CA VAL A 662 -10.87 11.22 28.18
C VAL A 662 -9.68 10.49 27.55
N GLY A 663 -9.65 10.46 26.21
CA GLY A 663 -8.47 10.00 25.46
C GLY A 663 -8.23 8.48 25.39
N VAL A 664 -9.04 7.62 26.02
CA VAL A 664 -8.86 6.14 25.99
C VAL A 664 -8.70 5.59 24.57
N THR A 665 -9.61 5.95 23.66
CA THR A 665 -9.55 5.52 22.25
C THR A 665 -8.27 5.97 21.55
N HIS A 666 -7.86 7.23 21.77
CA HIS A 666 -6.70 7.81 21.10
C HIS A 666 -5.41 7.16 21.58
N GLU A 667 -5.28 6.98 22.89
CA GLU A 667 -4.06 6.41 23.46
C GLU A 667 -3.94 4.92 23.22
N LEU A 668 -5.02 4.13 23.23
CA LEU A 668 -4.92 2.72 22.83
C LEU A 668 -4.50 2.56 21.35
N ARG A 669 -5.00 3.44 20.46
CA ARG A 669 -4.55 3.48 19.06
C ARG A 669 -3.07 3.88 18.97
N ARG A 670 -2.64 4.91 19.71
CA ARG A 670 -1.23 5.33 19.75
C ARG A 670 -0.34 4.23 20.32
N MET A 671 -0.76 3.53 21.38
CA MET A 671 -0.06 2.39 21.94
C MET A 671 0.08 1.26 20.93
N ASN A 672 -0.95 1.00 20.10
CA ASN A 672 -0.86 0.03 19.01
C ASN A 672 0.15 0.49 17.95
N THR A 673 0.02 1.72 17.45
CA THR A 673 0.92 2.30 16.44
C THR A 673 2.38 2.32 16.90
N TYR A 674 2.63 2.60 18.18
CA TYR A 674 3.98 2.63 18.75
C TYR A 674 4.49 1.23 19.14
N GLY A 675 3.66 0.18 19.01
CA GLY A 675 3.97 -1.20 19.36
C GLY A 675 3.94 -1.52 20.86
N VAL A 676 3.60 -0.54 21.71
CA VAL A 676 3.51 -0.70 23.16
C VAL A 676 2.38 -1.67 23.52
N LEU A 677 1.20 -1.53 22.91
CA LEU A 677 0.02 -2.35 23.25
C LEU A 677 0.27 -3.84 22.97
N GLY A 678 0.78 -4.17 21.77
CA GLY A 678 1.07 -5.55 21.38
C GLY A 678 2.22 -6.20 22.16
N ARG A 679 3.13 -5.40 22.73
CA ARG A 679 4.19 -5.88 23.63
C ARG A 679 3.70 -6.06 25.07
N TYR A 680 2.80 -5.18 25.52
CA TYR A 680 2.20 -5.25 26.85
C TYR A 680 1.16 -6.37 26.96
N ILE A 681 0.39 -6.61 25.90
CA ILE A 681 -0.56 -7.72 25.78
C ILE A 681 -0.09 -8.64 24.63
N PRO A 682 0.74 -9.67 24.91
CA PRO A 682 1.31 -10.52 23.86
C PRO A 682 0.26 -11.19 22.95
N ALA A 683 -0.91 -11.54 23.51
CA ALA A 683 -2.03 -12.07 22.74
C ALA A 683 -2.53 -11.05 21.69
N PHE A 684 -2.63 -9.77 22.06
CA PHE A 684 -2.97 -8.69 21.15
C PHE A 684 -1.88 -8.53 20.07
N GLY A 685 -0.61 -8.59 20.45
CA GLY A 685 0.51 -8.53 19.49
C GLY A 685 0.47 -9.59 18.39
N ARG A 686 -0.13 -10.77 18.65
CA ARG A 686 -0.31 -11.84 17.65
C ARG A 686 -1.38 -11.53 16.61
N ILE A 687 -2.43 -10.79 16.99
CA ILE A 687 -3.52 -10.40 16.09
C ILE A 687 -3.26 -9.07 15.35
N VAL A 688 -2.18 -8.35 15.68
CA VAL A 688 -1.81 -7.12 14.96
C VAL A 688 -1.60 -7.40 13.46
N GLY A 689 -2.41 -6.72 12.63
CA GLY A 689 -2.45 -6.87 11.19
C GLY A 689 -3.14 -8.15 10.71
N ARG A 690 -3.73 -8.96 11.60
CA ARG A 690 -4.43 -10.19 11.20
C ARG A 690 -5.75 -9.82 10.57
N MET A 691 -5.97 -10.19 9.30
CA MET A 691 -7.29 -10.15 8.71
C MET A 691 -8.06 -11.44 9.02
N GLN A 692 -9.38 -11.36 8.95
CA GLN A 692 -10.21 -12.54 8.71
C GLN A 692 -10.68 -12.47 7.27
N TYR A 693 -10.45 -13.54 6.52
CA TYR A 693 -10.92 -13.58 5.14
C TYR A 693 -12.40 -13.95 5.10
N ASP A 694 -13.27 -12.97 5.38
CA ASP A 694 -14.73 -13.10 5.27
C ASP A 694 -15.39 -11.79 4.80
N LEU A 695 -16.66 -11.88 4.38
CA LEU A 695 -17.43 -10.75 3.84
C LEU A 695 -18.02 -9.83 4.93
N PHE A 696 -17.86 -10.17 6.21
CA PHE A 696 -18.54 -9.49 7.32
C PHE A 696 -17.63 -8.46 7.99
N HIS A 697 -16.34 -8.72 8.09
CA HIS A 697 -15.37 -7.80 8.69
C HIS A 697 -14.83 -6.81 7.66
N ALA A 698 -14.85 -5.52 7.99
CA ALA A 698 -14.21 -4.49 7.16
C ALA A 698 -12.76 -4.21 7.58
N TYR A 699 -12.30 -4.76 8.72
CA TYR A 699 -11.03 -4.39 9.36
C TYR A 699 -10.20 -5.60 9.82
N THR A 700 -8.89 -5.39 10.02
CA THR A 700 -8.04 -6.35 10.76
C THR A 700 -8.53 -6.53 12.20
N VAL A 701 -8.27 -7.69 12.80
CA VAL A 701 -8.77 -8.05 14.15
C VAL A 701 -8.35 -7.02 15.21
N ASP A 702 -7.12 -6.51 15.15
CA ASP A 702 -6.64 -5.48 16.07
C ASP A 702 -7.34 -4.13 15.86
N ALA A 703 -7.55 -3.72 14.60
CA ALA A 703 -8.25 -2.48 14.28
C ALA A 703 -9.73 -2.56 14.66
N HIS A 704 -10.39 -3.68 14.32
CA HIS A 704 -11.75 -3.99 14.74
C HIS A 704 -11.87 -3.91 16.26
N THR A 705 -11.00 -4.59 17.01
CA THR A 705 -10.95 -4.54 18.47
C THR A 705 -10.87 -3.11 19.02
N LEU A 706 -10.01 -2.26 18.44
CA LEU A 706 -9.91 -0.85 18.84
C LEU A 706 -11.13 -0.01 18.40
N PHE A 707 -11.83 -0.39 17.34
CA PHE A 707 -13.12 0.21 16.98
C PHE A 707 -14.25 -0.20 17.94
N VAL A 708 -14.28 -1.43 18.44
CA VAL A 708 -15.22 -1.85 19.51
C VAL A 708 -15.03 -0.97 20.74
N VAL A 709 -13.77 -0.81 21.20
CA VAL A 709 -13.46 0.09 22.32
C VAL A 709 -13.87 1.53 22.00
N SER A 710 -13.63 2.00 20.77
CA SER A 710 -14.08 3.33 20.32
C SER A 710 -15.59 3.50 20.44
N ASN A 711 -16.39 2.52 20.02
CA ASN A 711 -17.85 2.55 20.14
C ASN A 711 -18.30 2.57 21.60
N LEU A 712 -17.72 1.71 22.45
CA LEU A 712 -18.01 1.72 23.89
C LEU A 712 -17.67 3.07 24.54
N ARG A 713 -16.58 3.72 24.11
CA ARG A 713 -16.22 5.07 24.56
C ARG A 713 -17.20 6.14 24.09
N ARG A 714 -17.80 6.00 22.90
CA ARG A 714 -18.88 6.91 22.48
C ARG A 714 -20.10 6.77 23.39
N PHE A 715 -20.49 5.54 23.74
CA PHE A 715 -21.61 5.28 24.65
C PHE A 715 -21.38 5.86 26.06
N ALA A 716 -20.12 5.90 26.50
CA ALA A 716 -19.75 6.46 27.80
C ALA A 716 -19.71 8.01 27.85
N ILE A 717 -19.87 8.72 26.73
CA ILE A 717 -19.73 10.18 26.65
C ILE A 717 -21.06 10.84 26.24
N PRO A 718 -21.67 11.68 27.09
CA PRO A 718 -23.02 12.24 26.87
C PRO A 718 -23.24 12.95 25.52
N ARG A 719 -22.20 13.57 24.94
CA ARG A 719 -22.32 14.27 23.65
C ARG A 719 -22.70 13.35 22.48
N TYR A 720 -22.50 12.04 22.61
CA TYR A 720 -22.83 11.03 21.60
C TYR A 720 -24.11 10.25 21.93
N ASP A 721 -24.86 10.62 22.98
CA ASP A 721 -26.08 9.90 23.40
C ASP A 721 -27.12 9.81 22.28
N HIS A 722 -27.19 10.81 21.40
CA HIS A 722 -28.11 10.85 20.27
C HIS A 722 -27.90 9.73 19.25
N GLU A 723 -26.74 9.05 19.24
CA GLU A 723 -26.45 7.98 18.29
C GLU A 723 -27.14 6.67 18.67
N LEU A 724 -27.03 6.27 19.94
CA LEU A 724 -27.64 5.07 20.51
C LEU A 724 -28.01 5.35 21.97
N PRO A 725 -29.17 5.98 22.22
CA PRO A 725 -29.53 6.50 23.55
C PRO A 725 -29.53 5.43 24.65
N GLU A 726 -30.05 4.24 24.34
CA GLU A 726 -30.26 3.18 25.33
C GLU A 726 -28.95 2.42 25.64
N ALA A 727 -28.11 2.18 24.64
CA ALA A 727 -26.75 1.68 24.86
C ALA A 727 -25.91 2.69 25.67
N SER A 728 -26.07 3.99 25.39
CA SER A 728 -25.36 5.06 26.12
C SER A 728 -25.81 5.15 27.58
N ARG A 729 -27.13 5.11 27.83
CA ARG A 729 -27.68 5.07 29.19
C ARG A 729 -27.18 3.85 29.97
N THR A 730 -27.21 2.67 29.35
CA THR A 730 -26.75 1.42 29.98
C THR A 730 -25.24 1.48 30.28
N MET A 731 -24.43 1.93 29.32
CA MET A 731 -22.98 2.09 29.48
C MET A 731 -22.62 3.02 30.64
N GLN A 732 -23.32 4.15 30.76
CA GLN A 732 -23.09 5.16 31.80
C GLN A 732 -23.53 4.70 33.20
N GLN A 733 -24.36 3.64 33.28
CA GLN A 733 -24.80 3.03 34.55
C GLN A 733 -23.93 1.85 34.98
N LEU A 734 -22.98 1.40 34.14
CA LEU A 734 -22.11 0.27 34.49
C LEU A 734 -21.25 0.59 35.72
N PRO A 735 -21.09 -0.36 36.68
CA PRO A 735 -20.27 -0.13 37.87
C PRO A 735 -18.80 0.18 37.57
N LYS A 736 -18.22 -0.46 36.54
CA LYS A 736 -16.80 -0.37 36.18
C LYS A 736 -16.62 -0.47 34.65
N ALA A 737 -16.55 0.67 33.98
CA ALA A 737 -16.41 0.72 32.52
C ALA A 737 -15.16 -0.02 32.00
N GLU A 738 -14.08 -0.10 32.78
CA GLU A 738 -12.85 -0.81 32.40
C GLU A 738 -13.08 -2.31 32.16
N VAL A 739 -14.08 -2.93 32.79
CA VAL A 739 -14.42 -4.36 32.60
C VAL A 739 -14.87 -4.61 31.16
N VAL A 740 -15.75 -3.75 30.62
CA VAL A 740 -16.18 -3.91 29.22
C VAL A 740 -15.08 -3.56 28.23
N TYR A 741 -14.18 -2.62 28.57
CA TYR A 741 -13.03 -2.30 27.72
C TYR A 741 -12.04 -3.46 27.65
N LEU A 742 -11.78 -4.14 28.77
CA LEU A 742 -10.97 -5.36 28.80
C LEU A 742 -11.65 -6.49 28.03
N ALA A 743 -12.95 -6.69 28.20
CA ALA A 743 -13.68 -7.69 27.41
C ALA A 743 -13.59 -7.38 25.91
N ALA A 744 -13.75 -6.12 25.50
CA ALA A 744 -13.58 -5.69 24.12
C ALA A 744 -12.15 -5.93 23.60
N LEU A 745 -11.10 -5.68 24.38
CA LEU A 745 -9.71 -5.96 23.97
C LEU A 745 -9.44 -7.47 23.76
N PHE A 746 -10.21 -8.34 24.42
CA PHE A 746 -9.97 -9.79 24.44
C PHE A 746 -10.99 -10.62 23.63
N HIS A 747 -12.16 -10.08 23.26
CA HIS A 747 -13.27 -10.87 22.68
C HIS A 747 -12.85 -11.70 21.46
N ASP A 748 -11.97 -11.14 20.64
CA ASP A 748 -11.49 -11.68 19.38
C ASP A 748 -10.00 -12.08 19.38
N ILE A 749 -9.33 -11.96 20.53
CA ILE A 749 -7.86 -11.98 20.63
C ILE A 749 -7.24 -13.34 20.29
N ALA A 750 -8.04 -14.40 20.33
CA ALA A 750 -7.61 -15.76 20.03
C ALA A 750 -7.90 -16.19 18.58
N LYS A 751 -8.43 -15.30 17.73
CA LYS A 751 -8.71 -15.59 16.31
C LYS A 751 -7.48 -16.14 15.59
N GLY A 752 -7.65 -17.27 14.90
CA GLY A 752 -6.63 -17.99 14.14
C GLY A 752 -5.58 -18.74 14.98
N ARG A 753 -5.95 -19.20 16.19
CA ARG A 753 -5.18 -20.18 17.01
C ARG A 753 -5.64 -21.63 16.81
N GLY A 754 -6.69 -21.86 16.03
CA GLY A 754 -7.41 -23.14 15.95
C GLY A 754 -8.33 -23.36 17.16
N GLY A 755 -9.54 -23.90 16.94
CA GLY A 755 -10.57 -24.02 17.98
C GLY A 755 -11.48 -22.79 18.12
N ASP A 756 -12.33 -22.78 19.15
CA ASP A 756 -13.23 -21.65 19.43
C ASP A 756 -12.46 -20.47 20.04
N HIS A 757 -12.46 -19.35 19.32
CA HIS A 757 -11.76 -18.14 19.74
C HIS A 757 -12.36 -17.52 21.01
N SER A 758 -13.66 -17.68 21.26
CA SER A 758 -14.32 -17.16 22.45
C SER A 758 -13.87 -17.93 23.69
N GLU A 759 -13.73 -19.26 23.58
CA GLU A 759 -13.24 -20.09 24.68
C GLU A 759 -11.76 -19.82 24.98
N LEU A 760 -10.91 -19.83 23.96
CA LEU A 760 -9.48 -19.55 24.13
C LEU A 760 -9.22 -18.11 24.61
N GLY A 761 -9.96 -17.14 24.07
CA GLY A 761 -9.89 -15.74 24.47
C GLY A 761 -10.31 -15.54 25.92
N SER A 762 -11.31 -16.29 26.40
CA SER A 762 -11.78 -16.18 27.79
C SER A 762 -10.71 -16.59 28.80
N VAL A 763 -9.92 -17.62 28.49
CA VAL A 763 -8.80 -18.08 29.31
C VAL A 763 -7.70 -17.03 29.35
N ASP A 764 -7.31 -16.50 28.19
CA ASP A 764 -6.33 -15.41 28.08
C ASP A 764 -6.78 -14.17 28.88
N ALA A 765 -8.08 -13.84 28.82
CA ALA A 765 -8.65 -12.68 29.49
C ALA A 765 -8.69 -12.82 31.00
N GLU A 766 -9.10 -13.98 31.54
CA GLU A 766 -9.12 -14.23 32.99
C GLU A 766 -7.69 -14.14 33.56
N ALA A 767 -6.74 -14.82 32.92
CA ALA A 767 -5.34 -14.81 33.32
C ALA A 767 -4.78 -13.39 33.35
N PHE A 768 -4.97 -12.64 32.26
CA PHE A 768 -4.51 -11.24 32.18
C PHE A 768 -5.16 -10.37 33.27
N CYS A 769 -6.47 -10.47 33.49
CA CYS A 769 -7.14 -9.65 34.50
C CYS A 769 -6.63 -9.93 35.92
N LEU A 770 -6.43 -11.21 36.27
CA LEU A 770 -5.86 -11.60 37.56
C LEU A 770 -4.42 -11.08 37.72
N GLU A 771 -3.61 -11.18 36.66
CA GLU A 771 -2.25 -10.63 36.63
C GLU A 771 -2.24 -9.11 36.84
N GLN A 772 -3.18 -8.37 36.23
CA GLN A 772 -3.32 -6.92 36.41
C GLN A 772 -3.85 -6.51 37.80
N GLY A 773 -4.13 -7.47 38.69
CA GLY A 773 -4.62 -7.23 40.04
C GLY A 773 -6.12 -6.92 40.13
N LEU A 774 -6.93 -7.30 39.13
CA LEU A 774 -8.39 -7.25 39.25
C LEU A 774 -8.88 -8.31 40.26
N SER A 775 -10.06 -8.07 40.83
CA SER A 775 -10.69 -9.06 41.70
C SER A 775 -11.04 -10.33 40.90
N PRO A 776 -11.06 -11.52 41.53
CA PRO A 776 -11.51 -12.75 40.86
C PRO A 776 -12.93 -12.64 40.28
N TYR A 777 -13.78 -11.81 40.87
CA TYR A 777 -15.11 -11.53 40.35
C TYR A 777 -15.05 -10.77 39.02
N ASP A 778 -14.32 -9.65 38.97
CA ASP A 778 -14.19 -8.86 37.74
C ASP A 778 -13.48 -9.65 36.63
N ALA A 779 -12.43 -10.42 36.97
CA ALA A 779 -11.71 -11.26 36.01
C ALA A 779 -12.61 -12.32 35.36
N ARG A 780 -13.44 -12.99 36.16
CA ARG A 780 -14.43 -13.96 35.66
C ARG A 780 -15.53 -13.30 34.83
N LEU A 781 -15.95 -12.09 35.20
CA LEU A 781 -16.91 -11.33 34.40
C LEU A 781 -16.34 -10.98 33.03
N VAL A 782 -15.08 -10.51 32.95
CA VAL A 782 -14.40 -10.26 31.66
C VAL A 782 -14.34 -11.54 30.83
N ALA A 783 -13.89 -12.65 31.43
CA ALA A 783 -13.80 -13.93 30.73
C ALA A 783 -15.16 -14.46 30.26
N TRP A 784 -16.21 -14.29 31.09
CA TRP A 784 -17.57 -14.65 30.71
C TRP A 784 -18.08 -13.81 29.54
N LEU A 785 -17.81 -12.50 29.54
CA LEU A 785 -18.17 -11.61 28.43
C LEU A 785 -17.46 -12.01 27.14
N VAL A 786 -16.15 -12.28 27.21
CA VAL A 786 -15.37 -12.77 26.05
C VAL A 786 -15.93 -14.09 25.54
N ARG A 787 -16.26 -15.03 26.43
CA ARG A 787 -16.80 -16.34 26.02
C ARG A 787 -18.18 -16.23 25.36
N ASN A 788 -19.01 -15.27 25.79
CA ASN A 788 -20.42 -15.18 25.41
C ASN A 788 -20.71 -13.97 24.49
N HIS A 789 -19.70 -13.27 23.97
CA HIS A 789 -19.90 -11.99 23.27
C HIS A 789 -20.83 -12.08 22.04
N LEU A 790 -20.90 -13.26 21.40
CA LEU A 790 -21.78 -13.52 20.26
C LEU A 790 -23.22 -13.91 20.66
N GLU A 791 -23.46 -14.30 21.90
CA GLU A 791 -24.70 -14.95 22.33
C GLU A 791 -25.93 -14.07 22.15
N LEU A 792 -25.86 -12.80 22.55
CA LEU A 792 -26.97 -11.87 22.41
C LEU A 792 -27.31 -11.63 20.94
N SER A 793 -26.29 -11.40 20.11
CA SER A 793 -26.42 -11.14 18.68
C SER A 793 -27.01 -12.35 17.94
N ILE A 794 -26.47 -13.55 18.20
CA ILE A 794 -26.93 -14.79 17.58
C ILE A 794 -28.35 -15.12 18.02
N THR A 795 -28.67 -15.02 19.31
CA THR A 795 -30.01 -15.32 19.82
C THR A 795 -31.03 -14.35 19.24
N ALA A 796 -30.74 -13.04 19.27
CA ALA A 796 -31.65 -12.02 18.76
C ALA A 796 -31.93 -12.15 17.25
N GLN A 797 -30.95 -12.60 16.46
CA GLN A 797 -31.07 -12.70 15.00
C GLN A 797 -31.54 -14.06 14.50
N LYS A 798 -31.34 -15.15 15.25
CA LYS A 798 -31.63 -16.52 14.79
C LYS A 798 -32.77 -17.21 15.53
N GLN A 799 -33.33 -16.60 16.57
CA GLN A 799 -34.43 -17.16 17.36
C GLN A 799 -35.56 -16.15 17.50
N ASP A 800 -36.76 -16.64 17.83
CA ASP A 800 -37.92 -15.79 18.10
C ASP A 800 -37.77 -15.12 19.47
N ILE A 801 -37.42 -13.83 19.46
CA ILE A 801 -37.30 -13.01 20.68
C ILE A 801 -38.66 -12.72 21.36
N GLY A 802 -39.77 -13.10 20.71
CA GLY A 802 -41.11 -13.11 21.28
C GLY A 802 -41.36 -14.30 22.20
N ASP A 803 -40.71 -15.44 21.95
CA ASP A 803 -40.95 -16.69 22.67
C ASP A 803 -40.44 -16.61 24.12
N PRO A 804 -41.33 -16.75 25.11
CA PRO A 804 -40.94 -16.79 26.52
C PRO A 804 -39.93 -17.89 26.86
N GLN A 805 -39.89 -19.01 26.13
CA GLN A 805 -38.90 -20.07 26.35
C GLN A 805 -37.50 -19.61 25.94
N VAL A 806 -37.36 -18.94 24.79
CA VAL A 806 -36.11 -18.33 24.31
C VAL A 806 -35.62 -17.28 25.31
N ILE A 807 -36.50 -16.38 25.75
CA ILE A 807 -36.19 -15.34 26.74
C ILE A 807 -35.71 -15.96 28.05
N ASN A 808 -36.43 -16.96 28.59
CA ASN A 808 -36.07 -17.62 29.84
C ASN A 808 -34.78 -18.42 29.73
N ALA A 809 -34.53 -19.10 28.61
CA ALA A 809 -33.30 -19.85 28.37
C ALA A 809 -32.09 -18.90 28.33
N PHE A 810 -32.21 -17.78 27.62
CA PHE A 810 -31.17 -16.76 27.58
C PHE A 810 -30.97 -16.10 28.95
N ALA A 811 -32.05 -15.72 29.65
CA ALA A 811 -31.98 -15.14 30.98
C ALA A 811 -31.26 -16.07 31.98
N ARG A 812 -31.52 -17.39 31.93
CA ARG A 812 -30.82 -18.39 32.76
C ARG A 812 -29.33 -18.45 32.44
N LYS A 813 -28.95 -18.31 31.16
CA LYS A 813 -27.54 -18.31 30.74
C LYS A 813 -26.80 -17.06 31.20
N VAL A 814 -27.45 -15.89 31.14
CA VAL A 814 -26.89 -14.60 31.58
C VAL A 814 -26.84 -14.49 33.11
N GLY A 815 -27.83 -15.04 33.80
CA GLY A 815 -27.88 -15.12 35.26
C GLY A 815 -28.39 -13.86 35.95
N ASP A 816 -27.82 -12.69 35.68
CA ASP A 816 -28.17 -11.43 36.36
C ASP A 816 -28.16 -10.19 35.45
N GLU A 817 -28.73 -9.09 35.96
CA GLU A 817 -28.85 -7.81 35.24
C GLU A 817 -27.48 -7.19 34.94
N THR A 818 -26.45 -7.43 35.77
CA THR A 818 -25.11 -6.89 35.55
C THR A 818 -24.47 -7.54 34.32
N HIS A 819 -24.46 -8.88 34.23
CA HIS A 819 -23.95 -9.59 33.06
C HIS A 819 -24.70 -9.20 31.78
N LEU A 820 -26.03 -9.00 31.87
CA LEU A 820 -26.83 -8.55 30.74
C LEU A 820 -26.43 -7.16 30.26
N ASP A 821 -26.27 -6.20 31.17
CA ASP A 821 -25.93 -4.81 30.85
C ASP A 821 -24.55 -4.71 30.17
N TYR A 822 -23.55 -5.43 30.69
CA TYR A 822 -22.22 -5.52 30.08
C TYR A 822 -22.25 -6.19 28.70
N LEU A 823 -22.98 -7.31 28.57
CA LEU A 823 -23.07 -8.04 27.29
C LEU A 823 -23.77 -7.20 26.22
N TYR A 824 -24.86 -6.51 26.59
CA TYR A 824 -25.62 -5.66 25.67
C TYR A 824 -24.75 -4.57 25.05
N VAL A 825 -24.04 -3.78 25.86
CA VAL A 825 -23.20 -2.69 25.32
C VAL A 825 -22.02 -3.23 24.50
N LEU A 826 -21.45 -4.38 24.88
CA LEU A 826 -20.38 -5.04 24.13
C LEU A 826 -20.89 -5.50 22.77
N THR A 827 -22.03 -6.18 22.72
CA THR A 827 -22.66 -6.64 21.47
C THR A 827 -23.01 -5.47 20.55
N CYS A 828 -23.59 -4.39 21.08
CA CYS A 828 -23.88 -3.19 20.27
C CYS A 828 -22.59 -2.57 19.70
N ALA A 829 -21.53 -2.48 20.50
CA ALA A 829 -20.26 -1.91 20.07
C ALA A 829 -19.54 -2.77 19.03
N ASP A 830 -19.57 -4.10 19.20
CA ASP A 830 -18.98 -5.10 18.31
C ASP A 830 -19.68 -5.11 16.95
N VAL A 831 -21.01 -5.31 16.94
CA VAL A 831 -21.78 -5.34 15.69
C VAL A 831 -21.64 -4.02 14.93
N ARG A 832 -21.57 -2.87 15.62
CA ARG A 832 -21.32 -1.56 14.99
C ARG A 832 -19.89 -1.42 14.45
N ALA A 833 -18.92 -2.17 14.96
CA ALA A 833 -17.51 -2.14 14.55
C ALA A 833 -17.16 -3.14 13.43
N THR A 834 -18.04 -4.07 13.08
CA THR A 834 -17.79 -5.06 11.99
C THR A 834 -17.80 -4.39 10.61
N ASN A 835 -18.87 -3.66 10.28
CA ASN A 835 -19.01 -2.90 9.05
C ASN A 835 -20.04 -1.75 9.24
N PRO A 836 -19.68 -0.49 8.92
CA PRO A 836 -20.60 0.64 9.06
C PRO A 836 -21.94 0.49 8.33
N LYS A 837 -21.99 -0.27 7.23
CA LYS A 837 -23.22 -0.54 6.47
C LYS A 837 -24.13 -1.59 7.11
N LEU A 838 -23.59 -2.43 8.00
CA LEU A 838 -24.36 -3.51 8.62
C LEU A 838 -25.20 -3.04 9.80
N TRP A 839 -24.88 -1.91 10.43
CA TRP A 839 -25.67 -1.36 11.53
C TRP A 839 -26.81 -0.49 10.99
N ASN A 840 -28.05 -0.82 11.33
CA ASN A 840 -29.25 -0.09 10.93
C ASN A 840 -30.24 0.08 12.09
N SER A 841 -31.29 0.90 11.88
CA SER A 841 -32.34 1.17 12.87
C SER A 841 -33.04 -0.10 13.36
N TRP A 842 -33.22 -1.08 12.47
CA TRP A 842 -33.81 -2.37 12.81
C TRP A 842 -32.95 -3.16 13.81
N LYS A 843 -31.64 -3.36 13.55
CA LYS A 843 -30.75 -4.08 14.48
C LYS A 843 -30.68 -3.39 15.85
N ALA A 844 -30.64 -2.06 15.85
CA ALA A 844 -30.67 -1.29 17.09
C ALA A 844 -31.94 -1.60 17.90
N SER A 845 -33.11 -1.59 17.25
CA SER A 845 -34.39 -1.92 17.88
C SER A 845 -34.47 -3.39 18.30
N LEU A 846 -34.01 -4.32 17.47
CA LEU A 846 -34.00 -5.76 17.75
C LEU A 846 -33.22 -6.08 19.03
N PHE A 847 -31.99 -5.56 19.13
CA PHE A 847 -31.16 -5.78 20.32
C PHE A 847 -31.73 -5.11 21.56
N HIS A 848 -32.30 -3.91 21.40
CA HIS A 848 -32.97 -3.19 22.48
C HIS A 848 -34.18 -3.95 23.02
N ASP A 849 -35.08 -4.40 22.14
CA ASP A 849 -36.29 -5.16 22.50
C ASP A 849 -35.92 -6.45 23.24
N PHE A 850 -34.95 -7.20 22.71
CA PHE A 850 -34.51 -8.43 23.34
C PHE A 850 -33.88 -8.18 24.71
N TYR A 851 -33.01 -7.18 24.82
CA TYR A 851 -32.43 -6.75 26.10
C TYR A 851 -33.50 -6.42 27.15
N HIS A 852 -34.53 -5.64 26.79
CA HIS A 852 -35.59 -5.28 27.73
C HIS A 852 -36.46 -6.47 28.16
N ARG A 853 -36.76 -7.38 27.23
CA ARG A 853 -37.52 -8.61 27.54
C ARG A 853 -36.75 -9.49 28.53
N VAL A 854 -35.45 -9.69 28.30
CA VAL A 854 -34.58 -10.46 29.20
C VAL A 854 -34.44 -9.74 30.55
N LYS A 855 -34.26 -8.42 30.57
CA LYS A 855 -34.17 -7.61 31.80
C LYS A 855 -35.45 -7.70 32.64
N ARG A 856 -36.63 -7.69 32.00
CA ARG A 856 -37.92 -7.93 32.69
C ARG A 856 -38.01 -9.35 33.26
N ALA A 857 -37.53 -10.35 32.52
CA ALA A 857 -37.49 -11.74 32.99
C ALA A 857 -36.59 -11.92 34.21
N LEU A 858 -35.38 -11.35 34.19
CA LEU A 858 -34.43 -11.38 35.31
C LEU A 858 -35.02 -10.73 36.58
N ARG A 859 -35.73 -9.60 36.44
CA ARG A 859 -36.41 -8.92 37.56
C ARG A 859 -37.59 -9.70 38.13
N ARG A 860 -38.27 -10.53 37.32
CA ARG A 860 -39.33 -11.45 37.79
C ARG A 860 -38.77 -12.66 38.54
N GLY A 861 -37.52 -13.03 38.28
CA GLY A 861 -36.81 -14.16 38.90
C GLY A 861 -36.79 -15.39 38.00
N LEU A 862 -35.62 -16.05 37.91
CA LEU A 862 -35.35 -17.18 37.00
C LEU A 862 -36.16 -18.45 37.28
N GLU A 863 -36.72 -18.56 38.49
CA GLU A 863 -37.53 -19.70 38.95
C GLU A 863 -39.02 -19.53 38.65
N SER A 864 -39.45 -18.33 38.22
CA SER A 864 -40.83 -18.04 37.81
C SER A 864 -40.87 -17.91 36.29
N PRO A 865 -41.11 -19.01 35.55
CA PRO A 865 -41.25 -18.93 34.11
C PRO A 865 -42.36 -17.95 33.76
N ILE A 866 -42.10 -17.15 32.74
CA ILE A 866 -43.12 -16.27 32.17
C ILE A 866 -44.33 -17.12 31.76
N ASP A 867 -45.48 -16.88 32.39
CA ASP A 867 -46.75 -17.53 32.04
C ASP A 867 -47.22 -17.04 30.67
N GLN A 868 -47.23 -17.96 29.70
CA GLN A 868 -47.65 -17.71 28.33
C GLN A 868 -49.11 -17.28 28.23
N GLU A 869 -50.01 -17.91 29.00
CA GLU A 869 -51.44 -17.56 28.98
C GLU A 869 -51.65 -16.16 29.55
N HIS A 870 -50.92 -15.82 30.61
CA HIS A 870 -50.98 -14.48 31.20
C HIS A 870 -50.47 -13.41 30.24
N LEU A 871 -49.37 -13.65 29.52
CA LEU A 871 -48.86 -12.72 28.50
C LEU A 871 -49.85 -12.51 27.36
N VAL A 872 -50.45 -13.60 26.86
CA VAL A 872 -51.46 -13.51 25.80
C VAL A 872 -52.62 -12.64 26.26
N ARG A 873 -53.11 -12.85 27.50
CA ARG A 873 -54.17 -12.00 28.09
C ARG A 873 -53.72 -10.56 28.27
N GLU A 874 -52.51 -10.30 28.80
CA GLU A 874 -51.96 -8.94 28.92
C GLU A 874 -51.94 -8.22 27.55
N THR A 875 -51.45 -8.89 26.49
CA THR A 875 -51.39 -8.34 25.14
C THR A 875 -52.80 -8.08 24.59
N GLN A 876 -53.71 -9.04 24.73
CA GLN A 876 -55.11 -8.89 24.30
C GLN A 876 -55.79 -7.73 25.03
N ASP A 877 -55.68 -7.63 26.35
CA ASP A 877 -56.31 -6.57 27.15
C ASP A 877 -55.73 -5.18 26.82
N ALA A 878 -54.43 -5.09 26.54
CA ALA A 878 -53.80 -3.84 26.11
C ALA A 878 -54.25 -3.45 24.69
N ALA A 879 -54.24 -4.39 23.73
CA ALA A 879 -54.69 -4.14 22.36
C ALA A 879 -56.18 -3.79 22.30
N ARG A 880 -57.02 -4.46 23.10
CA ARG A 880 -58.46 -4.16 23.23
C ARG A 880 -58.69 -2.74 23.69
N ARG A 881 -57.94 -2.27 24.70
CA ARG A 881 -58.03 -0.88 25.18
C ARG A 881 -57.71 0.12 24.06
N LEU A 882 -56.63 -0.11 23.31
CA LEU A 882 -56.26 0.75 22.16
C LEU A 882 -57.34 0.77 21.06
N LEU A 883 -58.00 -0.36 20.81
CA LEU A 883 -59.07 -0.48 19.80
C LEU A 883 -60.37 0.21 20.23
N VAL A 884 -60.77 0.03 21.49
CA VAL A 884 -61.97 0.65 22.06
C VAL A 884 -61.81 2.17 22.14
N GLU A 885 -60.64 2.67 22.53
CA GLU A 885 -60.32 4.11 22.53
C GLU A 885 -60.41 4.72 21.11
N ARG A 886 -60.19 3.91 20.06
CA ARG A 886 -60.33 4.31 18.65
C ARG A 886 -61.74 4.09 18.08
N GLY A 887 -62.70 3.65 18.89
CA GLY A 887 -64.10 3.50 18.50
C GLY A 887 -64.45 2.20 17.78
N ILE A 888 -63.58 1.19 17.81
CA ILE A 888 -63.88 -0.15 17.26
C ILE A 888 -64.75 -0.93 18.25
N ALA A 889 -65.86 -1.51 17.79
CA ALA A 889 -66.76 -2.27 18.66
C ALA A 889 -66.13 -3.59 19.11
N GLU A 890 -66.39 -3.99 20.35
CA GLU A 890 -65.76 -5.17 20.97
C GLU A 890 -66.08 -6.47 20.20
N ALA A 891 -67.27 -6.58 19.62
CA ALA A 891 -67.65 -7.70 18.77
C ALA A 891 -66.77 -7.81 17.50
N ASP A 892 -66.35 -6.69 16.92
CA ASP A 892 -65.47 -6.68 15.75
C ASP A 892 -64.04 -7.04 16.12
N VAL A 893 -63.59 -6.69 17.33
CA VAL A 893 -62.28 -7.09 17.86
C VAL A 893 -62.20 -8.61 18.05
N GLU A 894 -63.20 -9.20 18.70
CA GLU A 894 -63.26 -10.66 18.91
C GLU A 894 -63.33 -11.41 17.57
N ARG A 895 -64.09 -10.88 16.61
CA ARG A 895 -64.15 -11.42 15.25
C ARG A 895 -62.79 -11.35 14.55
N ALA A 896 -62.10 -10.20 14.61
CA ALA A 896 -60.78 -10.04 13.99
C ALA A 896 -59.71 -10.96 14.60
N TRP A 897 -59.87 -11.36 15.86
CA TRP A 897 -58.97 -12.31 16.54
C TRP A 897 -59.37 -13.78 16.33
N THR A 898 -60.57 -14.03 15.80
CA THR A 898 -61.06 -15.38 15.52
C THR A 898 -60.17 -16.04 14.47
N GLY A 899 -59.51 -17.14 14.84
CA GLY A 899 -58.61 -17.89 13.95
C GLY A 899 -57.12 -17.69 14.21
N PHE A 900 -56.72 -16.74 15.07
CA PHE A 900 -55.33 -16.59 15.51
C PHE A 900 -55.02 -17.48 16.72
N SER A 901 -53.81 -18.07 16.74
CA SER A 901 -53.33 -18.88 17.86
C SER A 901 -52.68 -18.03 18.95
N ALA A 902 -52.40 -18.62 20.12
CA ALA A 902 -51.64 -17.97 21.18
C ALA A 902 -50.27 -17.45 20.71
N ALA A 903 -49.63 -18.12 19.73
CA ALA A 903 -48.34 -17.72 19.20
C ALA A 903 -48.36 -16.32 18.57
N TYR A 904 -49.46 -15.95 17.90
CA TYR A 904 -49.64 -14.61 17.33
C TYR A 904 -49.54 -13.52 18.41
N PHE A 905 -50.27 -13.67 19.51
CA PHE A 905 -50.28 -12.68 20.60
C PHE A 905 -48.97 -12.62 21.40
N LEU A 906 -48.13 -13.66 21.33
CA LEU A 906 -46.79 -13.67 21.94
C LEU A 906 -45.76 -12.96 21.05
N GLN A 907 -45.92 -13.06 19.74
CA GLN A 907 -44.99 -12.49 18.76
C GLN A 907 -45.20 -10.99 18.54
N HIS A 908 -46.44 -10.51 18.63
CA HIS A 908 -46.79 -9.12 18.34
C HIS A 908 -46.97 -8.26 19.59
N SER A 909 -46.61 -6.97 19.48
CA SER A 909 -46.89 -5.95 20.48
C SER A 909 -48.40 -5.62 20.54
N PRO A 910 -48.91 -5.11 21.67
CA PRO A 910 -50.30 -4.66 21.75
C PRO A 910 -50.71 -3.66 20.66
N GLU A 911 -49.80 -2.78 20.27
CA GLU A 911 -49.98 -1.78 19.22
C GLU A 911 -50.08 -2.41 17.84
N GLU A 912 -49.24 -3.40 17.52
CA GLU A 912 -49.33 -4.19 16.28
C GLU A 912 -50.63 -5.00 16.24
N VAL A 913 -50.97 -5.69 17.33
CA VAL A 913 -52.23 -6.44 17.43
C VAL A 913 -53.44 -5.53 17.21
N ALA A 914 -53.43 -4.32 17.80
CA ALA A 914 -54.47 -3.32 17.59
C ALA A 914 -54.50 -2.81 16.14
N TRP A 915 -53.34 -2.57 15.52
CA TRP A 915 -53.26 -2.16 14.12
C TRP A 915 -53.84 -3.23 13.18
N HIS A 916 -53.41 -4.49 13.34
CA HIS A 916 -53.88 -5.61 12.54
C HIS A 916 -55.39 -5.82 12.72
N ALA A 917 -55.87 -5.85 13.96
CA ALA A 917 -57.28 -6.08 14.27
C ALA A 917 -58.18 -4.98 13.73
N ARG A 918 -57.74 -3.72 13.73
CA ARG A 918 -58.46 -2.61 13.11
C ARG A 918 -58.65 -2.82 11.61
N LEU A 919 -57.57 -3.14 10.90
CA LEU A 919 -57.60 -3.39 9.46
C LEU A 919 -58.50 -4.58 9.10
N LEU A 920 -58.46 -5.64 9.92
CA LEU A 920 -59.33 -6.81 9.74
C LEU A 920 -60.79 -6.53 10.10
N ALA A 921 -61.07 -5.66 11.08
CA ALA A 921 -62.42 -5.26 11.47
C ALA A 921 -63.11 -4.42 10.36
N GLU A 922 -62.35 -3.60 9.64
CA GLU A 922 -62.81 -2.77 8.52
C GLU A 922 -63.05 -3.59 7.24
N ARG A 923 -62.54 -4.82 7.16
CA ARG A 923 -62.66 -5.72 6.01
C ARG A 923 -64.01 -6.43 5.97
N ASP A 924 -64.54 -6.65 4.77
CA ASP A 924 -65.68 -7.55 4.56
C ASP A 924 -65.26 -9.02 4.85
N PRO A 925 -65.88 -9.71 5.83
CA PRO A 925 -65.57 -11.11 6.15
C PRO A 925 -65.78 -12.08 4.98
N GLY A 926 -66.65 -11.73 4.03
CA GLY A 926 -66.93 -12.57 2.86
C GLY A 926 -65.95 -12.38 1.70
N SER A 927 -65.05 -11.39 1.77
CA SER A 927 -64.10 -11.11 0.70
C SER A 927 -62.94 -12.12 0.70
N ASP A 928 -62.51 -12.55 -0.49
CA ASP A 928 -61.26 -13.29 -0.72
C ASP A 928 -60.13 -12.36 -1.23
N GLU A 929 -60.38 -11.04 -1.32
CA GLU A 929 -59.38 -10.09 -1.82
C GLU A 929 -58.22 -9.91 -0.83
N PRO A 930 -56.98 -9.78 -1.34
CA PRO A 930 -55.83 -9.47 -0.50
C PRO A 930 -55.95 -8.07 0.10
N LEU A 931 -55.69 -7.97 1.40
CA LEU A 931 -55.51 -6.71 2.11
C LEU A 931 -54.01 -6.45 2.23
N VAL A 932 -53.56 -5.29 1.77
CA VAL A 932 -52.17 -4.84 1.89
C VAL A 932 -52.19 -3.45 2.53
N ALA A 933 -51.40 -3.24 3.58
CA ALA A 933 -51.33 -1.96 4.28
C ALA A 933 -49.93 -1.69 4.83
N LEU A 934 -49.46 -0.45 4.68
CA LEU A 934 -48.18 0.01 5.22
C LEU A 934 -48.35 0.88 6.46
N GLU A 935 -47.43 0.71 7.41
CA GLU A 935 -47.30 1.58 8.58
C GLU A 935 -45.88 2.17 8.61
N ALA A 936 -45.78 3.48 8.37
CA ALA A 936 -44.53 4.23 8.22
C ALA A 936 -43.76 4.43 9.53
N ARG A 937 -44.37 4.09 10.66
CA ARG A 937 -43.79 4.21 12.00
C ARG A 937 -44.05 2.94 12.80
N SER A 938 -43.48 1.82 12.37
CA SER A 938 -43.42 0.67 13.26
C SER A 938 -42.55 1.01 14.48
N LEU A 939 -42.85 0.39 15.63
CA LEU A 939 -42.09 0.55 16.88
C LEU A 939 -40.59 0.19 16.75
N ARG A 940 -40.16 -0.33 15.59
CA ARG A 940 -38.84 -0.91 15.34
C ARG A 940 -37.96 -0.11 14.38
N GLY A 941 -38.35 1.13 14.04
CA GLY A 941 -37.56 1.99 13.15
C GLY A 941 -37.50 1.50 11.70
N THR A 942 -38.50 0.73 11.27
CA THR A 942 -38.70 0.22 9.90
C THR A 942 -40.11 0.55 9.42
N THR A 943 -40.38 0.39 8.13
CA THR A 943 -41.75 0.41 7.59
C THR A 943 -42.31 -1.00 7.60
N ALA A 944 -43.48 -1.18 8.23
CA ALA A 944 -44.14 -2.48 8.27
C ALA A 944 -45.15 -2.60 7.12
N VAL A 945 -45.17 -3.74 6.43
CA VAL A 945 -46.16 -4.13 5.44
C VAL A 945 -46.95 -5.29 5.99
N LEU A 946 -48.24 -5.10 6.21
CA LEU A 946 -49.18 -6.17 6.53
C LEU A 946 -49.84 -6.65 5.25
N ILE A 947 -49.87 -7.96 5.05
CA ILE A 947 -50.59 -8.64 3.99
C ILE A 947 -51.51 -9.66 4.63
N PHE A 948 -52.81 -9.53 4.42
CA PHE A 948 -53.78 -10.56 4.79
C PHE A 948 -54.42 -11.13 3.52
N THR A 949 -54.13 -12.39 3.22
CA THR A 949 -54.57 -13.04 1.97
C THR A 949 -54.82 -14.52 2.17
N ARG A 950 -55.55 -15.14 1.24
CA ARG A 950 -55.81 -16.57 1.26
C ARG A 950 -54.50 -17.33 1.09
N ALA A 951 -54.26 -18.37 1.89
CA ALA A 951 -53.03 -19.13 1.81
C ALA A 951 -52.90 -19.80 0.43
N ARG A 952 -51.85 -19.45 -0.32
CA ARG A 952 -51.57 -19.94 -1.68
C ARG A 952 -50.19 -20.55 -1.79
N ARG A 953 -49.97 -21.42 -2.77
CA ARG A 953 -48.63 -21.95 -3.06
C ARG A 953 -47.72 -20.79 -3.50
N ASN A 954 -46.50 -20.74 -2.94
CA ASN A 954 -45.48 -19.73 -3.26
C ASN A 954 -45.84 -18.27 -2.91
N GLY A 955 -46.85 -18.01 -2.06
CA GLY A 955 -47.23 -16.65 -1.65
C GLY A 955 -46.05 -15.83 -1.09
N PHE A 956 -45.26 -16.43 -0.21
CA PHE A 956 -44.05 -15.81 0.34
C PHE A 956 -43.01 -15.47 -0.74
N ALA A 957 -42.67 -16.42 -1.62
CA ALA A 957 -41.70 -16.21 -2.70
C ALA A 957 -42.14 -15.10 -3.66
N ARG A 958 -43.45 -14.96 -3.86
CA ARG A 958 -44.05 -13.93 -4.71
C ARG A 958 -43.96 -12.54 -4.12
N THR A 959 -44.33 -12.39 -2.85
CA THR A 959 -44.22 -11.10 -2.16
C THR A 959 -42.77 -10.66 -2.08
N THR A 960 -41.87 -11.57 -1.69
CA THR A 960 -40.43 -11.26 -1.58
C THR A 960 -39.81 -10.87 -2.93
N ALA A 961 -40.20 -11.51 -4.04
CA ALA A 961 -39.75 -11.10 -5.38
C ALA A 961 -40.21 -9.70 -5.79
N VAL A 962 -41.45 -9.31 -5.46
CA VAL A 962 -41.93 -7.94 -5.74
C VAL A 962 -41.17 -6.91 -4.92
N LEU A 963 -40.93 -7.21 -3.64
CA LEU A 963 -40.17 -6.33 -2.75
C LEU A 963 -38.72 -6.16 -3.23
N ASP A 964 -38.09 -7.24 -3.69
CA ASP A 964 -36.75 -7.23 -4.28
C ASP A 964 -36.70 -6.41 -5.59
N GLN A 965 -37.69 -6.57 -6.47
CA GLN A 965 -37.82 -5.77 -7.70
C GLN A 965 -37.99 -4.28 -7.44
N LEU A 966 -38.58 -3.93 -6.30
CA LEU A 966 -38.72 -2.54 -5.85
C LEU A 966 -37.44 -2.00 -5.19
N GLY A 967 -36.39 -2.82 -5.01
CA GLY A 967 -35.15 -2.41 -4.34
C GLY A 967 -35.31 -2.24 -2.83
N LEU A 968 -36.15 -3.06 -2.19
CA LEU A 968 -36.42 -2.98 -0.76
C LEU A 968 -35.72 -4.10 0.01
N ASN A 969 -35.11 -3.74 1.13
CA ASN A 969 -34.45 -4.69 2.01
C ASN A 969 -35.44 -5.23 3.05
N ILE A 970 -35.75 -6.52 2.97
CA ILE A 970 -36.54 -7.23 3.97
C ILE A 970 -35.64 -7.56 5.16
N VAL A 971 -35.92 -6.96 6.32
CA VAL A 971 -35.13 -7.15 7.54
C VAL A 971 -35.77 -8.10 8.55
N ASP A 972 -37.10 -8.25 8.53
CA ASP A 972 -37.85 -9.24 9.32
C ASP A 972 -39.12 -9.63 8.55
N ALA A 973 -39.54 -10.88 8.66
CA ALA A 973 -40.76 -11.38 8.04
C ALA A 973 -41.43 -12.44 8.92
N ARG A 974 -42.73 -12.29 9.15
CA ARG A 974 -43.53 -13.21 9.98
C ARG A 974 -44.76 -13.66 9.22
N ILE A 975 -44.91 -14.97 9.10
CA ILE A 975 -45.97 -15.60 8.33
C ILE A 975 -46.87 -16.33 9.31
N THR A 976 -48.05 -15.77 9.56
CA THR A 976 -49.00 -16.27 10.56
C THR A 976 -50.21 -16.90 9.87
N PRO A 977 -50.24 -18.23 9.69
CA PRO A 977 -51.43 -18.89 9.16
C PRO A 977 -52.58 -18.78 10.17
N THR A 978 -53.78 -18.53 9.65
CA THR A 978 -55.02 -18.47 10.45
C THR A 978 -55.85 -19.75 10.25
N GLY A 979 -56.68 -20.07 11.25
CA GLY A 979 -57.47 -21.31 11.26
C GLY A 979 -58.53 -21.43 10.15
N ASP A 980 -58.81 -20.36 9.41
CA ASP A 980 -59.80 -20.22 8.34
C ASP A 980 -59.21 -20.30 6.92
N GLY A 981 -57.92 -20.63 6.79
CA GLY A 981 -57.24 -20.80 5.50
C GLY A 981 -56.67 -19.52 4.88
N PHE A 982 -56.60 -18.44 5.67
CA PHE A 982 -55.85 -17.22 5.34
C PHE A 982 -54.45 -17.25 5.97
N SER A 983 -53.64 -16.25 5.62
CA SER A 983 -52.35 -15.96 6.23
C SER A 983 -52.24 -14.45 6.46
N LEU A 984 -51.76 -14.07 7.64
CA LEU A 984 -51.29 -12.72 7.94
C LEU A 984 -49.77 -12.73 7.85
N ASP A 985 -49.26 -12.08 6.81
CA ASP A 985 -47.84 -11.94 6.56
C ASP A 985 -47.43 -10.51 6.90
N LEU A 986 -46.48 -10.36 7.81
CA LEU A 986 -45.92 -9.07 8.23
C LEU A 986 -44.47 -8.99 7.76
N TYR A 987 -44.13 -8.00 6.95
CA TYR A 987 -42.76 -7.72 6.52
C TYR A 987 -42.30 -6.39 7.09
N HIS A 988 -41.08 -6.34 7.63
CA HIS A 988 -40.41 -5.09 7.98
C HIS A 988 -39.38 -4.75 6.91
N LEU A 989 -39.49 -3.55 6.37
CA LEU A 989 -38.73 -3.10 5.20
C LEU A 989 -37.90 -1.85 5.51
N LEU A 990 -36.78 -1.75 4.81
CA LEU A 990 -35.95 -0.56 4.70
C LEU A 990 -35.66 -0.29 3.21
N GLU A 991 -35.38 0.98 2.90
CA GLU A 991 -34.80 1.37 1.62
C GLU A 991 -33.35 0.83 1.51
N ASP A 992 -32.76 0.93 0.32
CA ASP A 992 -31.37 0.51 0.05
C ASP A 992 -30.31 1.26 0.87
N ASP A 993 -30.63 2.47 1.33
CA ASP A 993 -29.78 3.26 2.23
C ASP A 993 -29.97 2.91 3.72
N GLY A 994 -30.87 1.97 4.03
CA GLY A 994 -31.19 1.54 5.39
C GLY A 994 -32.17 2.45 6.13
N ALA A 995 -32.78 3.43 5.47
CA ALA A 995 -33.80 4.29 6.05
C ALA A 995 -35.22 3.66 5.99
N PRO A 996 -36.13 4.03 6.90
CA PRO A 996 -37.54 3.68 6.77
C PRO A 996 -38.19 4.45 5.61
N ILE A 997 -39.21 3.85 5.00
CA ILE A 997 -39.96 4.40 3.88
C ILE A 997 -40.93 5.46 4.42
N THR A 998 -40.58 6.74 4.25
CA THR A 998 -41.39 7.86 4.75
C THR A 998 -42.27 8.50 3.69
N ASP A 999 -41.91 8.40 2.42
CA ASP A 999 -42.62 9.00 1.29
C ASP A 999 -43.97 8.31 1.04
N ASP A 1000 -45.05 9.08 0.91
CA ASP A 1000 -46.41 8.54 0.79
C ASP A 1000 -46.70 7.96 -0.60
N ASP A 1001 -46.16 8.56 -1.66
CA ASP A 1001 -46.34 8.06 -3.03
C ASP A 1001 -45.63 6.69 -3.18
N ARG A 1002 -44.43 6.56 -2.61
CA ARG A 1002 -43.68 5.31 -2.54
C ARG A 1002 -44.44 4.21 -1.79
N LYS A 1003 -45.14 4.55 -0.70
CA LYS A 1003 -45.96 3.55 0.03
C LYS A 1003 -47.09 3.04 -0.84
N VAL A 1004 -47.80 3.93 -1.52
CA VAL A 1004 -48.90 3.57 -2.42
C VAL A 1004 -48.40 2.70 -3.57
N GLU A 1005 -47.23 3.01 -4.13
CA GLU A 1005 -46.58 2.17 -5.16
C GLU A 1005 -46.34 0.73 -4.65
N ILE A 1006 -45.79 0.58 -3.45
CA ILE A 1006 -45.51 -0.72 -2.83
C ILE A 1006 -46.81 -1.49 -2.57
N GLU A 1007 -47.82 -0.84 -1.99
CA GLU A 1007 -49.13 -1.43 -1.74
C GLU A 1007 -49.76 -1.97 -3.03
N GLN A 1008 -49.77 -1.15 -4.07
CA GLN A 1008 -50.34 -1.51 -5.36
C GLN A 1008 -49.57 -2.64 -6.04
N ALA A 1009 -48.24 -2.62 -6.01
CA ALA A 1009 -47.40 -3.65 -6.62
C ALA A 1009 -47.64 -5.03 -5.97
N ILE A 1010 -47.68 -5.07 -4.64
CA ILE A 1010 -47.95 -6.31 -3.88
C ILE A 1010 -49.38 -6.77 -4.15
N TRP A 1011 -50.37 -5.87 -4.06
CA TRP A 1011 -51.77 -6.20 -4.28
C TRP A 1011 -52.01 -6.76 -5.69
N LEU A 1012 -51.47 -6.12 -6.73
CA LEU A 1012 -51.54 -6.57 -8.13
C LEU A 1012 -50.88 -7.93 -8.32
N SER A 1013 -49.75 -8.16 -7.65
CA SER A 1013 -49.09 -9.46 -7.68
C SER A 1013 -50.02 -10.52 -7.10
N LEU A 1014 -50.56 -10.33 -5.90
CA LEU A 1014 -51.42 -11.31 -5.24
C LEU A 1014 -52.73 -11.62 -5.99
N GLN A 1015 -53.21 -10.72 -6.85
CA GLN A 1015 -54.37 -10.97 -7.72
C GLN A 1015 -54.10 -11.89 -8.92
N ARG A 1016 -52.86 -12.02 -9.40
CA ARG A 1016 -52.54 -12.82 -10.60
C ARG A 1016 -52.60 -14.35 -10.33
N PRO A 1017 -52.99 -15.19 -11.32
CA PRO A 1017 -53.11 -16.66 -11.16
C PRO A 1017 -51.80 -17.37 -10.80
N GLU A 1018 -51.88 -18.53 -10.13
CA GLU A 1018 -50.72 -19.28 -9.58
C GLU A 1018 -49.69 -19.74 -10.63
N ASP A 1019 -50.08 -19.90 -11.90
CA ASP A 1019 -49.22 -20.42 -12.98
C ASP A 1019 -48.50 -19.34 -13.82
N THR A 1020 -48.57 -18.07 -13.41
CA THR A 1020 -47.85 -17.00 -14.12
C THR A 1020 -46.37 -16.98 -13.71
N ALA A 1021 -45.49 -17.43 -14.61
CA ALA A 1021 -44.04 -17.36 -14.41
C ALA A 1021 -43.57 -15.92 -14.17
N PHE A 1022 -42.63 -15.73 -13.24
CA PHE A 1022 -41.95 -14.47 -13.01
C PHE A 1022 -41.17 -14.11 -14.28
N ALA A 1023 -41.62 -13.08 -15.01
CA ALA A 1023 -40.93 -12.51 -16.15
C ALA A 1023 -40.19 -11.24 -15.73
#